data_AF-A0A8I1QPB1-F1
#
_entry.id   AF-A0A8I1QPB1-F1
#
_cell.length_a   1.000
_cell.length_b   1.000
_cell.length_c   1.000
_cell.angle_alpha   90.00
_cell.angle_beta   90.00
_cell.angle_gamma   90.00
#
_symmetry.space_group_name_H-M   'P 1'
#
loop_
_entity.id
_entity.type
_entity.pdbx_description
1 polymer ?
#
loop_
_entity_poly.entity_id
_entity_poly.type
_entity_poly.pdbx_seq_one_letter_code
_entity_poly.pdbx_strand_id
1 'polypeptide(L)'
;MSAPAAAFGLKTHLWIGQEIVDDVTLDCAVELLGKSYPITEELCHSIRDNPGHFYSGSLGPDIYPDLVSGQTTTHPGVTGGWQTDQWLGQVYSAATAGPDLAFSAGFVTHAAEDAFAHTYVNNYAGDIFILGDERRVELRHVILEKYIDGLLPPGMPEADALQVPSTFLRDRLIYDSSVADQYASAGYAAHLAAMYRIRRAVADVTEAAEKLEGFAGGLLADIVAESLDLTARLATGEAQLQVARETLRIQEQGLSAGRGALDATRAAADDVQESLRLEENAIATARAVADTQRAAASTARDAINSASNTLADLQTRVGNLSAELAQTPANIAEEICGWAYLGRELRPDESVHAAFSFDLPDIEIPNPLEWICRSISKVNDAFTNLTNKIADLNAEVAHAQAQLTQNVTAEANALAAEAVALQEIATRETTLAGLRASKAAADAAFAGAQETLALAEDLTRQARQAVETLEREAENLREQLVDKAAIRKLIEQAVDDANVLSFFFHNWSKGIDRAGTAYIETGLQMSKNMLVGDSHALSLYGEWLSCHGVVFLAVPYQISEGGCDIKTELQKLEEKLSSLLQDVLPEPLADLVEQIEELKARITAELTRVVEDGALEIIGALTDETTQDLIELLMRPENASEAHLNEAFASSEDAAGKPLLLFPRVSDLVVEDIAVANGTLDPQAFKALKHAITFAKLSLLDPAALRALLRDATGSEQWDSLYPDTPRYSILFGALRSIDGNHQWQAFGLPYPRLGTAAQPEDPMLRHYGYGEVDGAGRGLQIFQQPALRDAVFLKLFPEPLAGAISALPELNPENYLFPTCDSNPFPLATNDDGTPASSDKRCAP
;
A
#
# COMPACT_ATOMS: atom_id res chain seq x y z
N MET A 1 12.08 18.75 25.49
CA MET A 1 10.66 18.74 25.88
C MET A 1 10.53 17.56 26.80
N SER A 2 10.09 17.74 28.04
CA SER A 2 9.98 16.72 29.10
C SER A 2 8.54 16.18 29.17
N ALA A 3 8.32 14.91 29.53
CA ALA A 3 6.99 14.26 29.45
C ALA A 3 6.71 13.25 30.59
N PRO A 4 5.50 13.18 31.18
CA PRO A 4 5.17 12.46 32.44
C PRO A 4 5.14 10.90 32.45
N ALA A 5 4.83 10.25 33.60
CA ALA A 5 4.82 8.78 33.85
C ALA A 5 4.03 8.38 35.14
N ALA A 6 3.77 7.07 35.31
CA ALA A 6 2.94 6.26 36.27
C ALA A 6 2.66 6.79 37.70
N ALA A 7 1.52 6.39 38.30
CA ALA A 7 1.22 6.52 39.75
C ALA A 7 1.01 5.22 40.51
N PHE A 8 0.34 4.21 39.97
CA PHE A 8 0.32 2.92 40.63
C PHE A 8 1.37 2.02 40.00
N GLY A 9 2.14 1.34 40.85
CA GLY A 9 3.09 0.37 40.35
C GLY A 9 2.36 -0.79 39.68
N LEU A 10 3.05 -1.47 38.77
CA LEU A 10 2.51 -2.59 38.00
C LEU A 10 1.81 -3.66 38.89
N LYS A 11 2.31 -3.90 40.11
CA LYS A 11 1.68 -4.89 41.00
C LYS A 11 0.34 -4.40 41.54
N THR A 12 0.21 -3.12 41.85
CA THR A 12 -1.04 -2.52 42.31
C THR A 12 -2.12 -2.62 41.23
N HIS A 13 -1.77 -2.27 39.97
CA HIS A 13 -2.68 -2.43 38.83
C HIS A 13 -3.16 -3.87 38.63
N LEU A 14 -2.25 -4.86 38.73
CA LEU A 14 -2.62 -6.26 38.60
C LEU A 14 -3.46 -6.77 39.77
N TRP A 15 -3.22 -6.26 40.98
CA TRP A 15 -4.00 -6.59 42.16
C TRP A 15 -5.45 -6.08 42.03
N ILE A 16 -5.63 -4.82 41.61
CA ILE A 16 -6.97 -4.27 41.31
C ILE A 16 -7.61 -5.03 40.15
N GLY A 17 -6.83 -5.34 39.10
CA GLY A 17 -7.28 -6.13 37.97
C GLY A 17 -7.80 -7.52 38.37
N GLN A 18 -7.16 -8.18 39.35
CA GLN A 18 -7.67 -9.44 39.91
C GLN A 18 -9.02 -9.26 40.58
N GLU A 19 -9.18 -8.26 41.44
CA GLU A 19 -10.45 -8.00 42.15
C GLU A 19 -11.61 -7.78 41.15
N ILE A 20 -11.33 -7.11 40.03
CA ILE A 20 -12.32 -6.89 38.97
C ILE A 20 -12.65 -8.19 38.22
N VAL A 21 -11.63 -8.98 37.88
CA VAL A 21 -11.87 -10.29 37.24
C VAL A 21 -12.68 -11.21 38.16
N ASP A 22 -12.43 -11.18 39.46
CA ASP A 22 -13.16 -11.98 40.44
C ASP A 22 -14.65 -11.56 40.50
N ASP A 23 -14.93 -10.26 40.56
CA ASP A 23 -16.30 -9.70 40.49
C ASP A 23 -17.02 -10.13 39.19
N VAL A 24 -16.37 -9.90 38.04
CA VAL A 24 -16.96 -10.18 36.72
C VAL A 24 -17.20 -11.67 36.51
N THR A 25 -16.28 -12.52 36.98
CA THR A 25 -16.39 -13.98 36.84
C THR A 25 -17.51 -14.57 37.69
N LEU A 26 -17.83 -13.93 38.82
CA LEU A 26 -18.91 -14.38 39.70
C LEU A 26 -20.29 -14.14 39.07
N ASP A 27 -20.59 -12.91 38.69
CA ASP A 27 -21.97 -12.48 38.41
C ASP A 27 -22.14 -11.67 37.10
N CYS A 28 -21.10 -11.53 36.26
CA CYS A 28 -21.12 -10.62 35.09
C CYS A 28 -21.58 -9.19 35.44
N ALA A 29 -21.21 -8.73 36.62
CA ALA A 29 -21.63 -7.47 37.19
C ALA A 29 -20.55 -6.91 38.11
N VAL A 30 -20.63 -5.62 38.41
CA VAL A 30 -19.79 -4.95 39.40
C VAL A 30 -20.65 -4.45 40.56
N GLU A 31 -20.11 -4.49 41.78
CA GLU A 31 -20.80 -3.96 42.95
C GLU A 31 -20.45 -2.48 43.20
N LEU A 32 -21.48 -1.62 43.22
CA LEU A 32 -21.36 -0.20 43.56
C LEU A 32 -22.50 0.19 44.51
N LEU A 33 -22.21 0.98 45.55
CA LEU A 33 -23.21 1.43 46.54
C LEU A 33 -24.04 0.27 47.15
N GLY A 34 -23.43 -0.91 47.33
CA GLY A 34 -24.10 -2.10 47.88
C GLY A 34 -25.12 -2.75 46.93
N LYS A 35 -25.04 -2.45 45.63
CA LYS A 35 -25.89 -3.00 44.57
C LYS A 35 -25.07 -3.52 43.41
N SER A 36 -25.56 -4.59 42.79
CA SER A 36 -24.94 -5.19 41.60
C SER A 36 -25.46 -4.50 40.33
N TYR A 37 -24.54 -4.05 39.47
CA TYR A 37 -24.83 -3.46 38.17
C TYR A 37 -24.22 -4.34 37.07
N PRO A 38 -25.03 -4.86 36.14
CA PRO A 38 -24.53 -5.73 35.08
C PRO A 38 -23.63 -4.95 34.14
N ILE A 39 -22.54 -5.59 33.71
CA ILE A 39 -21.80 -5.16 32.51
C ILE A 39 -22.39 -5.87 31.29
N THR A 40 -22.04 -5.40 30.08
CA THR A 40 -22.54 -6.04 28.86
C THR A 40 -22.10 -7.51 28.78
N GLU A 41 -22.97 -8.38 28.24
CA GLU A 41 -22.69 -9.82 28.13
C GLU A 41 -21.38 -10.09 27.35
N GLU A 42 -21.16 -9.34 26.28
CA GLU A 42 -19.96 -9.42 25.46
C GLU A 42 -18.70 -9.04 26.22
N LEU A 43 -18.75 -7.97 27.03
CA LEU A 43 -17.62 -7.57 27.88
C LEU A 43 -17.36 -8.62 28.97
N CYS A 44 -18.41 -9.12 29.62
CA CYS A 44 -18.28 -10.18 30.62
C CYS A 44 -17.59 -11.42 30.04
N HIS A 45 -18.07 -11.92 28.89
CA HIS A 45 -17.48 -13.09 28.24
C HIS A 45 -16.03 -12.83 27.82
N SER A 46 -15.74 -11.63 27.32
CA SER A 46 -14.37 -11.27 26.93
C SER A 46 -13.41 -11.32 28.12
N ILE A 47 -13.75 -10.69 29.25
CA ILE A 47 -12.93 -10.66 30.47
C ILE A 47 -12.81 -12.07 31.07
N ARG A 48 -13.95 -12.74 31.32
CA ARG A 48 -13.99 -14.05 31.98
C ARG A 48 -13.24 -15.13 31.20
N ASP A 49 -13.37 -15.12 29.88
CA ASP A 49 -12.77 -16.17 29.05
C ASP A 49 -11.32 -15.82 28.64
N ASN A 50 -10.87 -14.57 28.85
CA ASN A 50 -9.52 -14.09 28.50
C ASN A 50 -8.88 -13.22 29.61
N PRO A 51 -8.85 -13.66 30.89
CA PRO A 51 -8.41 -12.81 32.01
C PRO A 51 -6.96 -12.34 31.87
N GLY A 52 -6.08 -13.18 31.29
CA GLY A 52 -4.70 -12.81 31.00
C GLY A 52 -4.53 -11.58 30.09
N HIS A 53 -5.49 -11.35 29.20
CA HIS A 53 -5.51 -10.16 28.34
C HIS A 53 -6.01 -8.93 29.09
N PHE A 54 -7.02 -9.10 29.96
CA PHE A 54 -7.48 -8.03 30.85
C PHE A 54 -6.35 -7.56 31.78
N TYR A 55 -5.62 -8.49 32.40
CA TYR A 55 -4.47 -8.15 33.26
C TYR A 55 -3.39 -7.37 32.54
N SER A 56 -3.01 -7.78 31.31
CA SER A 56 -2.09 -6.99 30.50
C SER A 56 -2.66 -5.63 30.15
N GLY A 57 -3.96 -5.54 29.88
CA GLY A 57 -4.65 -4.28 29.70
C GLY A 57 -4.55 -3.37 30.92
N SER A 58 -4.70 -3.91 32.14
CA SER A 58 -4.59 -3.17 33.40
C SER A 58 -3.19 -2.61 33.66
N LEU A 59 -2.15 -3.16 33.04
CA LEU A 59 -0.82 -2.52 33.02
C LEU A 59 -0.80 -1.25 32.17
N GLY A 60 -1.76 -1.09 31.26
CA GLY A 60 -2.02 0.19 30.64
C GLY A 60 -0.86 0.75 29.80
N PRO A 61 -0.80 2.07 29.67
CA PRO A 61 0.27 2.75 28.99
C PRO A 61 1.58 2.83 29.79
N ASP A 62 1.64 2.30 31.02
CA ASP A 62 2.92 2.02 31.68
C ASP A 62 3.75 0.99 30.90
N ILE A 63 3.12 0.13 30.10
CA ILE A 63 3.82 -0.94 29.35
C ILE A 63 3.58 -0.84 27.85
N TYR A 64 2.43 -0.31 27.41
CA TYR A 64 2.02 -0.39 26.01
C TYR A 64 1.85 0.98 25.32
N PRO A 65 2.21 1.11 24.03
CA PRO A 65 2.85 0.09 23.20
C PRO A 65 4.30 -0.22 23.60
N ASP A 66 4.92 0.69 24.35
CA ASP A 66 6.17 0.49 25.08
C ASP A 66 6.20 1.42 26.31
N LEU A 67 7.14 1.15 27.23
CA LEU A 67 7.28 1.83 28.52
C LEU A 67 7.50 3.35 28.42
N VAL A 68 8.08 3.85 27.32
CA VAL A 68 8.40 5.27 27.18
C VAL A 68 7.28 5.97 26.43
N SER A 69 6.84 5.40 25.30
CA SER A 69 5.81 6.03 24.48
C SER A 69 4.48 6.15 25.21
N GLY A 70 4.04 5.11 25.93
CA GLY A 70 2.78 5.16 26.67
C GLY A 70 2.79 6.23 27.77
N GLN A 71 3.89 6.30 28.53
CA GLN A 71 4.11 7.31 29.57
C GLN A 71 4.21 8.72 29.02
N THR A 72 4.84 8.91 27.87
CA THR A 72 5.07 10.26 27.33
C THR A 72 3.95 10.77 26.42
N THR A 73 2.95 9.94 26.09
CA THR A 73 1.87 10.29 25.15
C THR A 73 0.48 10.00 25.68
N THR A 74 0.23 8.80 26.19
CA THR A 74 -1.12 8.37 26.58
C THR A 74 -1.44 8.86 28.00
N HIS A 75 -0.48 8.77 28.92
CA HIS A 75 -0.59 9.31 30.28
C HIS A 75 -0.86 10.83 30.34
N PRO A 76 -0.04 11.68 29.71
CA PRO A 76 -0.24 13.13 29.69
C PRO A 76 -1.30 13.60 28.70
N GLY A 77 -1.50 12.82 27.64
CA GLY A 77 -1.89 13.38 26.36
C GLY A 77 -0.73 14.07 25.63
N VAL A 78 -0.96 14.40 24.36
CA VAL A 78 -0.02 15.12 23.52
C VAL A 78 -0.40 16.60 23.49
N THR A 79 0.58 17.49 23.67
CA THR A 79 0.34 18.94 23.62
C THR A 79 -0.23 19.35 22.27
N GLY A 80 -1.46 19.89 22.26
CA GLY A 80 -2.17 20.26 21.03
C GLY A 80 -2.68 19.07 20.20
N GLY A 81 -2.53 17.85 20.71
CA GLY A 81 -2.95 16.59 20.07
C GLY A 81 -3.93 15.82 20.94
N TRP A 82 -3.88 14.49 20.82
CA TRP A 82 -4.76 13.57 21.53
C TRP A 82 -4.50 13.57 23.02
N GLN A 83 -5.58 13.67 23.79
CA GLN A 83 -5.58 13.54 25.24
C GLN A 83 -5.79 12.08 25.66
N THR A 84 -5.59 11.74 26.94
CA THR A 84 -5.68 10.35 27.42
C THR A 84 -6.99 9.67 27.02
N ASP A 85 -8.14 10.34 27.17
CA ASP A 85 -9.43 9.76 26.82
C ASP A 85 -9.54 9.35 25.34
N GLN A 86 -8.87 10.08 24.45
CA GLN A 86 -8.87 9.79 23.02
C GLN A 86 -8.01 8.55 22.69
N TRP A 87 -6.87 8.39 23.37
CA TRP A 87 -6.06 7.17 23.29
C TRP A 87 -6.82 5.94 23.81
N LEU A 88 -7.50 6.07 24.95
CA LEU A 88 -8.35 5.00 25.48
C LEU A 88 -9.49 4.66 24.51
N GLY A 89 -10.12 5.69 23.93
CA GLY A 89 -11.18 5.53 22.94
C GLY A 89 -10.70 4.83 21.66
N GLN A 90 -9.49 5.14 21.18
CA GLN A 90 -8.88 4.51 20.00
C GLN A 90 -8.76 2.98 20.17
N VAL A 91 -8.37 2.52 21.36
CA VAL A 91 -8.22 1.09 21.65
C VAL A 91 -9.58 0.45 21.94
N TYR A 92 -10.39 1.06 22.81
CA TYR A 92 -11.65 0.47 23.28
C TYR A 92 -12.76 0.40 22.23
N SER A 93 -12.89 1.45 21.40
CA SER A 93 -13.96 1.50 20.39
C SER A 93 -13.73 0.53 19.22
N ALA A 94 -12.47 0.18 18.93
CA ALA A 94 -12.10 -0.77 17.88
C ALA A 94 -12.28 -2.24 18.32
N ALA A 95 -12.29 -2.51 19.62
CA ALA A 95 -12.38 -3.86 20.16
C ALA A 95 -13.83 -4.37 20.10
N THR A 96 -14.03 -5.49 19.39
CA THR A 96 -15.34 -6.13 19.29
C THR A 96 -15.54 -7.11 20.43
N ALA A 97 -14.82 -8.23 20.51
CA ALA A 97 -14.98 -9.21 21.58
C ALA A 97 -13.68 -9.97 21.87
N GLY A 98 -13.71 -10.86 22.86
CA GLY A 98 -12.63 -11.79 23.15
C GLY A 98 -11.38 -11.10 23.71
N PRO A 99 -10.16 -11.52 23.32
CA PRO A 99 -8.92 -11.00 23.90
C PRO A 99 -8.73 -9.49 23.68
N ASP A 100 -9.15 -8.96 22.54
CA ASP A 100 -9.01 -7.53 22.22
C ASP A 100 -9.87 -6.67 23.15
N LEU A 101 -11.14 -7.08 23.39
CA LEU A 101 -12.03 -6.35 24.28
C LEU A 101 -11.62 -6.52 25.75
N ALA A 102 -11.14 -7.70 26.15
CA ALA A 102 -10.60 -7.92 27.49
C ALA A 102 -9.41 -7.00 27.77
N PHE A 103 -8.42 -6.95 26.87
CA PHE A 103 -7.30 -6.03 26.98
C PHE A 103 -7.76 -4.58 27.03
N SER A 104 -8.62 -4.17 26.10
CA SER A 104 -9.06 -2.78 26.01
C SER A 104 -9.82 -2.32 27.25
N ALA A 105 -10.59 -3.21 27.87
CA ALA A 105 -11.27 -2.95 29.13
C ALA A 105 -10.27 -2.77 30.28
N GLY A 106 -9.24 -3.63 30.36
CA GLY A 106 -8.13 -3.44 31.29
C GLY A 106 -7.42 -2.09 31.08
N PHE A 107 -7.20 -1.70 29.82
CA PHE A 107 -6.55 -0.44 29.44
C PHE A 107 -7.34 0.80 29.89
N VAL A 108 -8.67 0.75 29.79
CA VAL A 108 -9.57 1.77 30.36
C VAL A 108 -9.58 1.73 31.89
N THR A 109 -9.50 0.54 32.47
CA THR A 109 -9.49 0.34 33.93
C THR A 109 -8.24 0.97 34.55
N HIS A 110 -7.07 0.75 33.97
CA HIS A 110 -5.81 1.38 34.34
C HIS A 110 -5.97 2.90 34.51
N ALA A 111 -6.52 3.59 33.50
CA ALA A 111 -6.71 5.04 33.54
C ALA A 111 -7.69 5.49 34.64
N ALA A 112 -8.68 4.68 34.98
CA ALA A 112 -9.57 4.96 36.12
C ALA A 112 -8.84 4.81 37.46
N GLU A 113 -7.95 3.84 37.58
CA GLU A 113 -7.16 3.63 38.79
C GLU A 113 -6.22 4.83 39.02
N ASP A 114 -5.51 5.23 37.96
CA ASP A 114 -4.53 6.32 38.01
C ASP A 114 -5.15 7.70 38.21
N ALA A 115 -6.39 7.91 37.77
CA ALA A 115 -7.15 9.13 38.07
C ALA A 115 -7.29 9.42 39.57
N PHE A 116 -7.30 8.40 40.43
CA PHE A 116 -7.29 8.57 41.89
C PHE A 116 -5.91 8.38 42.50
N ALA A 117 -5.11 7.44 41.98
CA ALA A 117 -3.76 7.16 42.48
C ALA A 117 -2.85 8.39 42.38
N HIS A 118 -2.78 9.03 41.22
CA HIS A 118 -1.93 10.21 41.01
C HIS A 118 -2.34 11.36 41.93
N THR A 119 -3.60 11.48 42.34
CA THR A 119 -3.98 12.51 43.31
C THR A 119 -3.25 12.31 44.66
N TYR A 120 -3.15 11.07 45.13
CA TYR A 120 -2.41 10.74 46.35
C TYR A 120 -0.91 10.89 46.15
N VAL A 121 -0.35 10.28 45.10
CA VAL A 121 1.10 10.30 44.82
C VAL A 121 1.61 11.72 44.59
N ASN A 122 0.93 12.51 43.77
CA ASN A 122 1.31 13.89 43.47
C ASN A 122 1.29 14.79 44.72
N ASN A 123 0.37 14.55 45.67
CA ASN A 123 0.33 15.31 46.93
C ASN A 123 1.60 15.09 47.77
N TYR A 124 2.11 13.85 47.81
CA TYR A 124 3.35 13.52 48.52
C TYR A 124 4.58 13.96 47.74
N ALA A 125 4.67 13.63 46.45
CA ALA A 125 5.82 13.96 45.63
C ALA A 125 6.00 15.47 45.47
N GLY A 126 4.88 16.21 45.44
CA GLY A 126 4.82 17.66 45.37
C GLY A 126 4.66 18.21 43.95
N ASP A 127 4.51 17.36 42.95
CA ASP A 127 4.13 17.71 41.58
C ASP A 127 3.73 16.47 40.79
N ILE A 128 3.28 16.64 39.54
CA ILE A 128 3.20 15.54 38.58
C ILE A 128 4.60 15.02 38.25
N PHE A 129 4.72 13.71 37.97
CA PHE A 129 5.94 13.15 37.39
C PHE A 129 6.13 13.78 36.01
N ILE A 130 7.32 14.27 35.61
CA ILE A 130 7.61 14.65 34.22
C ILE A 130 9.02 14.18 33.87
N LEU A 131 9.15 13.17 33.00
CA LEU A 131 10.43 12.61 32.55
C LEU A 131 11.33 13.69 31.97
N GLY A 132 12.52 13.81 32.56
CA GLY A 132 13.55 14.74 32.12
C GLY A 132 13.28 16.19 32.51
N ASP A 133 12.25 16.47 33.32
CA ASP A 133 12.01 17.80 33.89
C ASP A 133 12.77 17.97 35.20
N GLU A 134 12.48 17.11 36.18
CA GLU A 134 12.92 17.25 37.57
C GLU A 134 13.18 15.92 38.24
N ARG A 135 14.47 15.57 38.34
CA ARG A 135 14.91 14.26 38.84
C ARG A 135 14.39 13.93 40.25
N ARG A 136 14.17 14.93 41.10
CA ARG A 136 13.68 14.70 42.47
C ARG A 136 12.21 14.29 42.54
N VAL A 137 11.34 14.92 41.75
CA VAL A 137 9.91 14.59 41.75
C VAL A 137 9.72 13.21 41.14
N GLU A 138 10.41 12.93 40.03
CA GLU A 138 10.45 11.60 39.38
C GLU A 138 10.83 10.49 40.38
N LEU A 139 11.91 10.72 41.14
CA LEU A 139 12.40 9.79 42.16
C LEU A 139 11.36 9.54 43.27
N ARG A 140 10.69 10.61 43.73
CA ARG A 140 9.69 10.53 44.81
C ARG A 140 8.45 9.73 44.40
N HIS A 141 7.97 9.93 43.18
CA HIS A 141 6.89 9.13 42.59
C HIS A 141 7.26 7.65 42.59
N VAL A 142 8.30 7.27 41.83
CA VAL A 142 8.64 5.85 41.63
C VAL A 142 8.92 5.14 42.96
N ILE A 143 9.64 5.75 43.90
CA ILE A 143 9.92 5.10 45.19
C ILE A 143 8.66 4.92 46.03
N LEU A 144 7.77 5.93 46.09
CA LEU A 144 6.53 5.84 46.86
C LEU A 144 5.66 4.68 46.37
N GLU A 145 5.54 4.54 45.05
CA GLU A 145 4.73 3.51 44.41
C GLU A 145 5.31 2.13 44.61
N LYS A 146 6.62 1.98 44.40
CA LYS A 146 7.32 0.72 44.65
C LYS A 146 7.26 0.30 46.12
N TYR A 147 7.27 1.26 47.04
CA TYR A 147 7.08 1.00 48.46
C TYR A 147 5.67 0.47 48.77
N ILE A 148 4.63 1.04 48.16
CA ILE A 148 3.24 0.57 48.28
C ILE A 148 3.09 -0.83 47.65
N ASP A 149 3.63 -1.04 46.46
CA ASP A 149 3.64 -2.34 45.76
C ASP A 149 4.25 -3.45 46.63
N GLY A 150 5.32 -3.14 47.37
CA GLY A 150 5.99 -4.08 48.28
C GLY A 150 5.16 -4.50 49.49
N LEU A 151 4.06 -3.79 49.77
CA LEU A 151 3.17 -4.01 50.91
C LEU A 151 1.81 -4.55 50.50
N LEU A 152 1.56 -4.82 49.21
CA LEU A 152 0.28 -5.39 48.77
C LEU A 152 0.01 -6.75 49.43
N PRO A 153 -1.24 -7.04 49.79
CA PRO A 153 -1.61 -8.40 50.21
C PRO A 153 -1.44 -9.39 49.04
N PRO A 154 -1.29 -10.69 49.32
CA PRO A 154 -1.28 -11.71 48.28
C PRO A 154 -2.61 -11.69 47.50
N GLY A 155 -2.58 -12.06 46.23
CA GLY A 155 -3.78 -12.09 45.38
C GLY A 155 -3.56 -11.61 43.95
N MET A 156 -2.41 -11.02 43.63
CA MET A 156 -2.10 -10.67 42.24
C MET A 156 -1.96 -11.92 41.33
N PRO A 157 -2.31 -11.82 40.04
CA PRO A 157 -2.04 -12.88 39.08
C PRO A 157 -0.54 -13.13 38.94
N GLU A 158 -0.17 -14.38 38.69
CA GLU A 158 1.21 -14.75 38.38
C GLU A 158 1.65 -14.11 37.04
N ALA A 159 2.92 -13.77 36.90
CA ALA A 159 3.45 -13.14 35.69
C ALA A 159 3.15 -13.96 34.41
N ASP A 160 3.16 -15.29 34.51
CA ASP A 160 2.86 -16.18 33.38
C ASP A 160 1.39 -16.15 32.94
N ALA A 161 0.48 -15.62 33.76
CA ALA A 161 -0.92 -15.44 33.39
C ALA A 161 -1.12 -14.32 32.35
N LEU A 162 -0.17 -13.38 32.24
CA LEU A 162 -0.26 -12.25 31.32
C LEU A 162 -0.16 -12.68 29.86
N GLN A 163 -1.11 -12.20 29.06
CA GLN A 163 -1.21 -12.42 27.61
C GLN A 163 -1.56 -11.10 26.93
N VAL A 164 -1.10 -10.87 25.70
CA VAL A 164 -1.32 -9.60 24.99
C VAL A 164 -1.85 -9.86 23.58
N PRO A 165 -2.85 -9.10 23.09
CA PRO A 165 -3.32 -9.24 21.72
C PRO A 165 -2.39 -8.46 20.79
N SER A 166 -1.17 -8.96 20.59
CA SER A 166 -0.05 -8.25 19.97
C SER A 166 -0.37 -7.62 18.62
N THR A 167 -1.08 -8.34 17.75
CA THR A 167 -1.49 -7.84 16.42
C THR A 167 -2.48 -6.68 16.54
N PHE A 168 -3.47 -6.80 17.44
CA PHE A 168 -4.45 -5.74 17.67
C PHE A 168 -3.79 -4.47 18.18
N LEU A 169 -2.88 -4.56 19.16
CA LEU A 169 -2.18 -3.39 19.68
C LEU A 169 -1.20 -2.80 18.68
N ARG A 170 -0.45 -3.62 17.94
CA ARG A 170 0.39 -3.14 16.84
C ARG A 170 -0.45 -2.32 15.85
N ASP A 171 -1.62 -2.83 15.46
CA ASP A 171 -2.47 -2.16 14.49
C ASP A 171 -3.09 -0.87 15.03
N ARG A 172 -3.45 -0.84 16.32
CA ARG A 172 -4.13 0.32 16.94
C ARG A 172 -3.19 1.38 17.49
N LEU A 173 -2.02 0.97 18.00
CA LEU A 173 -1.08 1.82 18.73
C LEU A 173 0.24 2.05 17.97
N ILE A 174 0.47 1.44 16.81
CA ILE A 174 1.67 1.68 15.98
C ILE A 174 1.29 1.92 14.51
N TYR A 175 0.47 1.07 13.91
CA TYR A 175 0.20 1.11 12.46
C TYR A 175 -1.02 1.94 12.04
N ASP A 176 -1.69 2.59 12.98
CA ASP A 176 -2.75 3.55 12.69
C ASP A 176 -2.13 4.92 12.35
N SER A 177 -2.55 5.52 11.24
CA SER A 177 -1.99 6.78 10.75
C SER A 177 -2.24 7.93 11.72
N SER A 178 -3.43 7.97 12.34
CA SER A 178 -3.81 9.03 13.27
C SER A 178 -2.97 9.00 14.55
N VAL A 179 -2.59 7.79 14.98
CA VAL A 179 -1.67 7.54 16.09
C VAL A 179 -0.23 7.91 15.73
N ALA A 180 0.22 7.54 14.52
CA ALA A 180 1.54 7.93 14.03
C ALA A 180 1.72 9.46 13.98
N ASP A 181 0.67 10.20 13.62
CA ASP A 181 0.67 11.67 13.65
C ASP A 181 0.84 12.21 15.08
N GLN A 182 0.18 11.59 16.07
CA GLN A 182 0.36 11.98 17.48
C GLN A 182 1.80 11.75 17.92
N TYR A 183 2.37 10.59 17.61
CA TYR A 183 3.75 10.27 17.95
C TYR A 183 4.77 11.15 17.23
N ALA A 184 4.53 11.52 15.98
CA ALA A 184 5.42 12.43 15.27
C ALA A 184 5.47 13.82 15.93
N SER A 185 4.38 14.22 16.59
CA SER A 185 4.34 15.46 17.38
C SER A 185 4.86 15.29 18.82
N ALA A 186 4.95 14.06 19.32
CA ALA A 186 5.45 13.74 20.65
C ALA A 186 6.94 13.36 20.61
N GLY A 187 7.81 14.23 21.12
CA GLY A 187 9.27 14.09 20.96
C GLY A 187 9.91 12.76 21.39
N TYR A 188 9.29 12.00 22.31
CA TYR A 188 9.82 10.72 22.82
C TYR A 188 9.23 9.47 22.15
N ALA A 189 8.28 9.62 21.22
CA ALA A 189 7.61 8.51 20.55
C ALA A 189 7.85 8.48 19.03
N ALA A 190 8.78 9.30 18.53
CA ALA A 190 9.06 9.44 17.10
C ALA A 190 9.48 8.11 16.42
N HIS A 191 10.05 7.16 17.18
CA HIS A 191 10.37 5.81 16.68
C HIS A 191 9.13 5.03 16.25
N LEU A 192 8.00 5.17 16.94
CA LEU A 192 6.75 4.50 16.55
C LEU A 192 6.14 5.13 15.28
N ALA A 193 6.22 6.46 15.15
CA ALA A 193 5.87 7.14 13.90
C ALA A 193 6.77 6.68 12.73
N ALA A 194 8.07 6.50 12.99
CA ALA A 194 9.00 5.95 12.01
C ALA A 194 8.64 4.52 11.59
N MET A 195 8.28 3.64 12.53
CA MET A 195 7.81 2.28 12.23
C MET A 195 6.59 2.30 11.30
N TYR A 196 5.61 3.19 11.54
CA TYR A 196 4.47 3.39 10.65
C TYR A 196 4.90 3.86 9.25
N ARG A 197 5.74 4.91 9.17
CA ARG A 197 6.20 5.48 7.89
C ARG A 197 6.94 4.47 7.03
N ILE A 198 7.85 3.69 7.63
CA ILE A 198 8.56 2.63 6.93
C ILE A 198 7.59 1.55 6.45
N ARG A 199 6.65 1.11 7.30
CA ARG A 199 5.63 0.15 6.91
C ARG A 199 4.83 0.63 5.71
N ARG A 200 4.34 1.88 5.75
CA ARG A 200 3.54 2.45 4.67
C ARG A 200 4.38 2.49 3.40
N ALA A 201 5.58 3.08 3.43
CA ALA A 201 6.48 3.12 2.28
C ALA A 201 6.74 1.75 1.64
N VAL A 202 6.98 0.70 2.44
CA VAL A 202 7.15 -0.67 1.93
C VAL A 202 5.85 -1.21 1.32
N ALA A 203 4.69 -0.91 1.90
CA ALA A 203 3.39 -1.28 1.34
C ALA A 203 3.08 -0.58 0.01
N ASP A 204 3.38 0.73 -0.12
CA ASP A 204 3.25 1.47 -1.39
C ASP A 204 4.10 0.83 -2.48
N VAL A 205 5.36 0.51 -2.17
CA VAL A 205 6.28 -0.08 -3.13
C VAL A 205 5.87 -1.52 -3.48
N THR A 206 5.31 -2.27 -2.53
CA THR A 206 4.75 -3.61 -2.79
C THR A 206 3.59 -3.52 -3.77
N GLU A 207 2.62 -2.62 -3.53
CA GLU A 207 1.47 -2.42 -4.40
C GLU A 207 1.88 -1.94 -5.81
N ALA A 208 2.88 -1.07 -5.90
CA ALA A 208 3.46 -0.63 -7.15
C ALA A 208 4.11 -1.79 -7.92
N ALA A 209 4.86 -2.66 -7.24
CA ALA A 209 5.49 -3.83 -7.84
C ALA A 209 4.46 -4.85 -8.36
N GLU A 210 3.39 -5.12 -7.61
CA GLU A 210 2.31 -6.02 -8.03
C GLU A 210 1.56 -5.49 -9.27
N LYS A 211 1.31 -4.18 -9.34
CA LYS A 211 0.70 -3.55 -10.53
C LYS A 211 1.59 -3.68 -11.76
N LEU A 212 2.91 -3.52 -11.59
CA LEU A 212 3.89 -3.66 -12.66
C LEU A 212 4.00 -5.11 -13.15
N GLU A 213 4.00 -6.08 -12.22
CA GLU A 213 3.91 -7.52 -12.53
C GLU A 213 2.65 -7.85 -13.35
N GLY A 214 1.47 -7.42 -12.88
CA GLY A 214 0.20 -7.65 -13.57
C GLY A 214 0.17 -7.03 -14.97
N PHE A 215 0.74 -5.84 -15.12
CA PHE A 215 0.85 -5.16 -16.42
C PHE A 215 1.78 -5.90 -17.38
N ALA A 216 2.99 -6.26 -16.94
CA ALA A 216 3.97 -6.95 -17.76
C ALA A 216 3.48 -8.36 -18.19
N GLY A 217 2.77 -9.06 -17.30
CA GLY A 217 2.13 -10.34 -17.60
C GLY A 217 1.03 -10.22 -18.67
N GLY A 218 0.22 -9.15 -18.63
CA GLY A 218 -0.78 -8.86 -19.66
C GLY A 218 -0.16 -8.57 -21.03
N LEU A 219 0.84 -7.69 -21.06
CA LEU A 219 1.56 -7.32 -22.29
C LEU A 219 2.24 -8.54 -22.95
N LEU A 220 2.82 -9.45 -22.16
CA LEU A 220 3.41 -10.69 -22.68
C LEU A 220 2.36 -11.58 -23.36
N ALA A 221 1.18 -11.73 -22.75
CA ALA A 221 0.11 -12.56 -23.29
C ALA A 221 -0.37 -12.05 -24.65
N ASP A 222 -0.54 -10.74 -24.79
CA ASP A 222 -1.01 -10.09 -26.02
C ASP A 222 0.06 -10.16 -27.13
N ILE A 223 1.33 -9.85 -26.81
CA ILE A 223 2.44 -9.96 -27.78
C ILE A 223 2.61 -11.39 -28.29
N VAL A 224 2.44 -12.40 -27.42
CA VAL A 224 2.55 -13.82 -27.82
C VAL A 224 1.38 -14.20 -28.74
N ALA A 225 0.16 -13.79 -28.43
CA ALA A 225 -1.01 -14.07 -29.26
C ALA A 225 -0.87 -13.46 -30.67
N GLU A 226 -0.48 -12.19 -30.76
CA GLU A 226 -0.30 -11.49 -32.03
C GLU A 226 0.91 -11.96 -32.83
N SER A 227 2.02 -12.31 -32.16
CA SER A 227 3.22 -12.85 -32.82
C SER A 227 2.95 -14.19 -33.50
N LEU A 228 2.15 -15.06 -32.86
CA LEU A 228 1.74 -16.35 -33.42
C LEU A 228 0.82 -16.18 -34.64
N ASP A 229 -0.14 -15.26 -34.56
CA ASP A 229 -1.03 -14.93 -35.67
C ASP A 229 -0.26 -14.32 -36.86
N LEU A 230 0.64 -13.37 -36.60
CA LEU A 230 1.48 -12.75 -37.64
C LEU A 230 2.43 -13.76 -38.30
N THR A 231 3.04 -14.65 -37.53
CA THR A 231 3.92 -15.70 -38.06
C THR A 231 3.13 -16.68 -38.94
N ALA A 232 1.89 -17.01 -38.56
CA ALA A 232 1.01 -17.87 -39.36
C ALA A 232 0.59 -17.21 -40.68
N ARG A 233 0.27 -15.91 -40.64
CA ARG A 233 -0.08 -15.11 -41.83
C ARG A 233 1.12 -14.94 -42.77
N LEU A 234 2.31 -14.64 -42.25
CA LEU A 234 3.54 -14.50 -43.04
C LEU A 234 3.93 -15.81 -43.71
N ALA A 235 3.88 -16.94 -42.98
CA ALA A 235 4.14 -18.26 -43.55
C ALA A 235 3.14 -18.63 -44.65
N THR A 236 1.88 -18.21 -44.51
CA THR A 236 0.85 -18.39 -45.55
C THR A 236 1.17 -17.54 -46.78
N GLY A 237 1.58 -16.29 -46.60
CA GLY A 237 2.02 -15.39 -47.68
C GLY A 237 3.27 -15.89 -48.41
N GLU A 238 4.30 -16.32 -47.68
CA GLU A 238 5.53 -16.93 -48.24
C GLU A 238 5.20 -18.17 -49.09
N ALA A 239 4.31 -19.05 -48.60
CA ALA A 239 3.87 -20.22 -49.36
C ALA A 239 3.13 -19.82 -50.66
N GLN A 240 2.33 -18.76 -50.63
CA GLN A 240 1.65 -18.23 -51.82
C GLN A 240 2.64 -17.61 -52.83
N LEU A 241 3.65 -16.87 -52.35
CA LEU A 241 4.71 -16.29 -53.20
C LEU A 241 5.56 -17.38 -53.85
N GLN A 242 5.90 -18.44 -53.12
CA GLN A 242 6.65 -19.58 -53.65
C GLN A 242 5.88 -20.30 -54.76
N VAL A 243 4.56 -20.49 -54.58
CA VAL A 243 3.67 -21.06 -55.61
C VAL A 243 3.61 -20.14 -56.83
N ALA A 244 3.52 -18.83 -56.63
CA ALA A 244 3.50 -17.85 -57.71
C ALA A 244 4.82 -17.84 -58.51
N ARG A 245 5.97 -17.90 -57.83
CA ARG A 245 7.29 -18.01 -58.44
C ARG A 245 7.41 -19.23 -59.35
N GLU A 246 6.99 -20.39 -58.85
CA GLU A 246 7.04 -21.64 -59.62
C GLU A 246 6.08 -21.62 -60.81
N THR A 247 4.90 -21.00 -60.64
CA THR A 247 3.93 -20.80 -61.73
C THR A 247 4.50 -19.89 -62.81
N LEU A 248 5.09 -18.75 -62.45
CA LEU A 248 5.76 -17.84 -63.38
C LEU A 248 6.91 -18.52 -64.11
N ARG A 249 7.71 -19.35 -63.43
CA ARG A 249 8.79 -20.14 -64.03
C ARG A 249 8.26 -21.09 -65.12
N ILE A 250 7.14 -21.75 -64.86
CA ILE A 250 6.49 -22.64 -65.85
C ILE A 250 5.96 -21.82 -67.04
N GLN A 251 5.38 -20.64 -66.80
CA GLN A 251 4.91 -19.75 -67.85
C GLN A 251 6.06 -19.19 -68.71
N GLU A 252 7.19 -18.78 -68.12
CA GLU A 252 8.38 -18.36 -68.85
C GLU A 252 8.87 -19.46 -69.82
N GLN A 253 8.83 -20.73 -69.39
CA GLN A 253 9.15 -21.87 -70.24
C GLN A 253 8.13 -22.05 -71.37
N GLY A 254 6.83 -21.84 -71.09
CA GLY A 254 5.76 -21.88 -72.09
C GLY A 254 5.88 -20.77 -73.14
N LEU A 255 6.12 -19.52 -72.72
CA LEU A 255 6.32 -18.37 -73.60
C LEU A 255 7.57 -18.55 -74.48
N SER A 256 8.68 -19.02 -73.89
CA SER A 256 9.91 -19.35 -74.62
C SER A 256 9.70 -20.45 -75.67
N ALA A 257 8.95 -21.50 -75.33
CA ALA A 257 8.57 -22.54 -76.28
C ALA A 257 7.66 -22.01 -77.40
N GLY A 258 6.72 -21.12 -77.06
CA GLY A 258 5.87 -20.42 -78.01
C GLY A 258 6.68 -19.56 -78.99
N ARG A 259 7.69 -18.84 -78.49
CA ARG A 259 8.61 -18.03 -79.30
C ARG A 259 9.43 -18.89 -80.24
N GLY A 260 9.97 -20.00 -79.74
CA GLY A 260 10.69 -20.98 -80.58
C GLY A 260 9.80 -21.59 -81.68
N ALA A 261 8.53 -21.89 -81.38
CA ALA A 261 7.58 -22.37 -82.38
C ALA A 261 7.23 -21.30 -83.42
N LEU A 262 7.07 -20.04 -82.99
CA LEU A 262 6.82 -18.89 -83.85
C LEU A 262 8.02 -18.65 -84.81
N ASP A 263 9.24 -18.60 -84.28
CA ASP A 263 10.48 -18.41 -85.04
C ASP A 263 10.73 -19.55 -86.03
N ALA A 264 10.51 -20.81 -85.62
CA ALA A 264 10.62 -21.97 -86.51
C ALA A 264 9.58 -21.94 -87.64
N THR A 265 8.36 -21.48 -87.35
CA THR A 265 7.30 -21.32 -88.36
C THR A 265 7.62 -20.18 -89.34
N ARG A 266 8.25 -19.09 -88.87
CA ARG A 266 8.75 -18.01 -89.75
C ARG A 266 9.81 -18.52 -90.71
N ALA A 267 10.79 -19.24 -90.19
CA ALA A 267 11.85 -19.82 -91.00
C ALA A 267 11.27 -20.76 -92.07
N ALA A 268 10.31 -21.62 -91.69
CA ALA A 268 9.61 -22.49 -92.63
C ALA A 268 8.80 -21.70 -93.68
N ALA A 269 8.17 -20.59 -93.30
CA ALA A 269 7.44 -19.72 -94.23
C ALA A 269 8.37 -18.99 -95.20
N ASP A 270 9.53 -18.51 -94.74
CA ASP A 270 10.54 -17.87 -95.56
C ASP A 270 11.19 -18.88 -96.55
N ASP A 271 11.43 -20.13 -96.12
CA ASP A 271 11.90 -21.23 -96.99
C ASP A 271 10.86 -21.63 -98.05
N VAL A 272 9.58 -21.67 -97.68
CA VAL A 272 8.49 -21.92 -98.63
C VAL A 272 8.31 -20.74 -99.59
N GLN A 273 8.55 -19.50 -99.18
CA GLN A 273 8.55 -18.34 -100.07
C GLN A 273 9.61 -18.48 -101.16
N GLU A 274 10.81 -18.96 -100.82
CA GLU A 274 11.86 -19.25 -101.81
C GLU A 274 11.45 -20.39 -102.73
N SER A 275 10.76 -21.41 -102.21
CA SER A 275 10.24 -22.54 -102.99
C SER A 275 9.07 -22.17 -103.93
N LEU A 276 8.18 -21.26 -103.51
CA LEU A 276 7.07 -20.72 -104.32
C LEU A 276 7.57 -19.91 -105.53
N ARG A 277 8.80 -19.40 -105.47
CA ARG A 277 9.48 -18.71 -106.57
C ARG A 277 9.85 -19.67 -107.72
N LEU A 278 9.82 -20.98 -107.46
CA LEU A 278 10.40 -22.03 -108.31
C LEU A 278 9.38 -23.01 -108.94
N GLU A 279 8.10 -23.05 -108.54
CA GLU A 279 7.10 -24.01 -109.09
C GLU A 279 5.70 -23.42 -109.45
N GLU A 280 5.08 -23.95 -110.51
CA GLU A 280 3.72 -23.59 -111.01
C GLU A 280 2.54 -24.21 -110.22
N ASN A 281 2.76 -25.10 -109.23
CA ASN A 281 1.71 -25.70 -108.37
C ASN A 281 1.54 -24.98 -107.00
N ALA A 282 1.54 -23.65 -107.03
CA ALA A 282 1.60 -22.76 -105.85
C ALA A 282 0.40 -22.82 -104.86
N ILE A 283 -0.72 -23.46 -105.22
CA ILE A 283 -2.00 -23.33 -104.47
C ILE A 283 -2.06 -24.21 -103.21
N ALA A 284 -1.56 -25.46 -103.26
CA ALA A 284 -1.61 -26.37 -102.11
C ALA A 284 -0.60 -25.99 -101.03
N THR A 285 0.62 -25.62 -101.44
CA THR A 285 1.72 -25.23 -100.56
C THR A 285 1.43 -23.94 -99.78
N ALA A 286 0.85 -22.92 -100.43
CA ALA A 286 0.51 -21.69 -99.75
C ALA A 286 -0.68 -21.81 -98.78
N ARG A 287 -1.64 -22.72 -99.05
CA ARG A 287 -2.71 -23.03 -98.09
C ARG A 287 -2.15 -23.72 -96.84
N ALA A 288 -1.25 -24.70 -97.01
CA ALA A 288 -0.60 -25.36 -95.89
C ALA A 288 0.22 -24.40 -95.02
N VAL A 289 0.92 -23.42 -95.63
CA VAL A 289 1.62 -22.36 -94.89
C VAL A 289 0.65 -21.45 -94.14
N ALA A 290 -0.42 -20.98 -94.78
CA ALA A 290 -1.41 -20.13 -94.13
C ALA A 290 -2.10 -20.84 -92.95
N ASP A 291 -2.39 -22.13 -93.07
CA ASP A 291 -2.99 -22.93 -92.00
C ASP A 291 -1.98 -23.19 -90.85
N THR A 292 -0.71 -23.42 -91.17
CA THR A 292 0.36 -23.56 -90.16
C THR A 292 0.61 -22.24 -89.41
N GLN A 293 0.63 -21.11 -90.11
CA GLN A 293 0.77 -19.78 -89.52
C GLN A 293 -0.43 -19.44 -88.61
N ARG A 294 -1.66 -19.80 -89.01
CA ARG A 294 -2.85 -19.64 -88.16
C ARG A 294 -2.78 -20.50 -86.90
N ALA A 295 -2.32 -21.75 -87.01
CA ALA A 295 -2.16 -22.63 -85.86
C ALA A 295 -1.11 -22.08 -84.87
N ALA A 296 0.03 -21.59 -85.36
CA ALA A 296 1.06 -20.96 -84.52
C ALA A 296 0.55 -19.67 -83.83
N ALA A 297 -0.20 -18.82 -84.55
CA ALA A 297 -0.82 -17.63 -83.98
C ALA A 297 -1.89 -17.97 -82.91
N SER A 298 -2.63 -19.07 -83.09
CA SER A 298 -3.55 -19.59 -82.07
C SER A 298 -2.80 -20.04 -80.82
N THR A 299 -1.72 -20.81 -80.97
CA THR A 299 -0.87 -21.26 -79.85
C THR A 299 -0.26 -20.08 -79.09
N ALA A 300 0.22 -19.05 -79.81
CA ALA A 300 0.73 -17.83 -79.19
C ALA A 300 -0.37 -17.11 -78.38
N ARG A 301 -1.59 -17.02 -78.93
CA ARG A 301 -2.75 -16.43 -78.24
C ARG A 301 -3.14 -17.20 -76.99
N ASP A 302 -3.14 -18.53 -77.03
CA ASP A 302 -3.43 -19.36 -75.86
C ASP A 302 -2.36 -19.20 -74.77
N ALA A 303 -1.08 -19.09 -75.16
CA ALA A 303 0.00 -18.79 -74.23
C ALA A 303 -0.15 -17.40 -73.58
N ILE A 304 -0.60 -16.39 -74.34
CA ILE A 304 -0.85 -15.04 -73.81
C ILE A 304 -2.07 -15.02 -72.86
N ASN A 305 -3.17 -15.71 -73.20
CA ASN A 305 -4.34 -15.83 -72.33
C ASN A 305 -3.97 -16.52 -71.00
N SER A 306 -3.12 -17.55 -71.06
CA SER A 306 -2.54 -18.21 -69.89
C SER A 306 -1.73 -17.23 -69.03
N ALA A 307 -0.84 -16.45 -69.64
CA ALA A 307 -0.05 -15.43 -68.94
C ALA A 307 -0.92 -14.35 -68.29
N SER A 308 -1.95 -13.86 -68.99
CA SER A 308 -2.89 -12.88 -68.44
C SER A 308 -3.66 -13.40 -67.21
N ASN A 309 -4.07 -14.67 -67.23
CA ASN A 309 -4.76 -15.29 -66.09
C ASN A 309 -3.81 -15.50 -64.90
N THR A 310 -2.55 -15.87 -65.15
CA THR A 310 -1.52 -15.98 -64.10
C THR A 310 -1.22 -14.63 -63.46
N LEU A 311 -1.14 -13.55 -64.24
CA LEU A 311 -0.95 -12.19 -63.70
C LEU A 311 -2.15 -11.73 -62.86
N ALA A 312 -3.38 -12.04 -63.27
CA ALA A 312 -4.59 -11.73 -62.50
C ALA A 312 -4.68 -12.50 -61.17
N ASP A 313 -4.26 -13.78 -61.16
CA ASP A 313 -4.16 -14.58 -59.94
C ASP A 313 -3.08 -14.02 -59.00
N LEU A 314 -1.92 -13.63 -59.54
CA LEU A 314 -0.86 -12.95 -58.79
C LEU A 314 -1.37 -11.64 -58.18
N GLN A 315 -2.06 -10.81 -58.96
CA GLN A 315 -2.63 -9.55 -58.48
C GLN A 315 -3.63 -9.77 -57.32
N THR A 316 -4.46 -10.81 -57.42
CA THR A 316 -5.41 -11.17 -56.37
C THR A 316 -4.68 -11.60 -55.09
N ARG A 317 -3.64 -12.43 -55.21
CA ARG A 317 -2.83 -12.89 -54.07
C ARG A 317 -2.07 -11.75 -53.40
N VAL A 318 -1.45 -10.87 -54.17
CA VAL A 318 -0.75 -9.68 -53.67
C VAL A 318 -1.72 -8.69 -53.02
N GLY A 319 -2.90 -8.49 -53.61
CA GLY A 319 -3.96 -7.65 -53.05
C GLY A 319 -4.50 -8.17 -51.72
N ASN A 320 -4.70 -9.48 -51.60
CA ASN A 320 -5.13 -10.11 -50.35
C ASN A 320 -4.04 -9.98 -49.27
N LEU A 321 -2.78 -10.27 -49.61
CA LEU A 321 -1.64 -10.11 -48.69
C LEU A 321 -1.52 -8.65 -48.22
N SER A 322 -1.68 -7.68 -49.12
CA SER A 322 -1.68 -6.26 -48.80
C SER A 322 -2.83 -5.88 -47.85
N ALA A 323 -4.05 -6.35 -48.12
CA ALA A 323 -5.21 -6.06 -47.28
C ALA A 323 -5.10 -6.69 -45.88
N GLU A 324 -4.56 -7.90 -45.79
CA GLU A 324 -4.30 -8.58 -44.52
C GLU A 324 -3.19 -7.88 -43.72
N LEU A 325 -2.11 -7.41 -44.38
CA LEU A 325 -1.02 -6.66 -43.73
C LEU A 325 -1.44 -5.25 -43.30
N ALA A 326 -2.33 -4.59 -44.06
CA ALA A 326 -2.81 -3.24 -43.77
C ALA A 326 -3.66 -3.14 -42.49
N GLN A 327 -4.36 -4.22 -42.12
CA GLN A 327 -5.22 -4.27 -40.93
C GLN A 327 -4.44 -4.56 -39.64
N THR A 328 -3.25 -5.16 -39.75
CA THR A 328 -2.41 -5.55 -38.61
C THR A 328 -2.04 -4.39 -37.69
N PRO A 329 -1.43 -3.27 -38.14
CA PRO A 329 -1.05 -2.17 -37.25
C PRO A 329 -2.26 -1.48 -36.58
N ALA A 330 -3.41 -1.42 -37.25
CA ALA A 330 -4.62 -0.84 -36.69
C ALA A 330 -5.16 -1.68 -35.53
N ASN A 331 -5.19 -3.02 -35.66
CA ASN A 331 -5.70 -3.91 -34.61
C ASN A 331 -4.80 -3.90 -33.35
N ILE A 332 -3.47 -3.91 -33.52
CA ILE A 332 -2.50 -3.88 -32.40
C ILE A 332 -2.64 -2.58 -31.60
N ALA A 333 -2.75 -1.43 -32.27
CA ALA A 333 -2.96 -0.16 -31.58
C ALA A 333 -4.40 0.02 -31.07
N GLU A 334 -5.42 -0.56 -31.70
CA GLU A 334 -6.81 -0.42 -31.25
C GLU A 334 -7.13 -1.34 -30.06
N GLU A 335 -6.54 -2.53 -29.97
CA GLU A 335 -6.70 -3.41 -28.79
C GLU A 335 -5.85 -2.93 -27.60
N ILE A 336 -4.59 -2.52 -27.83
CA ILE A 336 -3.68 -2.09 -26.75
C ILE A 336 -3.88 -0.61 -26.38
N CYS A 337 -4.10 0.28 -27.37
CA CYS A 337 -4.20 1.73 -27.18
C CYS A 337 -5.61 2.30 -27.44
N GLY A 338 -6.56 1.54 -28.01
CA GLY A 338 -7.91 2.03 -28.31
C GLY A 338 -8.75 2.30 -27.05
N TRP A 339 -8.38 1.73 -25.92
CA TRP A 339 -8.93 2.08 -24.61
C TRP A 339 -8.50 3.48 -24.16
N ALA A 340 -7.36 4.00 -24.64
CA ALA A 340 -6.89 5.37 -24.37
C ALA A 340 -7.57 6.42 -25.27
N TYR A 341 -8.04 6.04 -26.48
CA TYR A 341 -8.66 6.96 -27.44
C TYR A 341 -10.18 7.10 -27.33
N LEU A 342 -10.88 6.16 -26.68
CA LEU A 342 -12.31 6.28 -26.32
C LEU A 342 -12.56 7.08 -25.02
N GLY A 343 -11.55 7.80 -24.54
CA GLY A 343 -11.59 8.73 -23.42
C GLY A 343 -12.42 10.00 -23.66
N ARG A 344 -13.72 9.86 -23.94
CA ARG A 344 -14.70 10.90 -23.61
C ARG A 344 -15.87 10.46 -22.76
N GLU A 345 -16.04 9.17 -22.45
CA GLU A 345 -17.16 8.76 -21.58
C GLU A 345 -16.85 7.66 -20.55
N LEU A 346 -15.61 7.20 -20.47
CA LEU A 346 -15.11 6.59 -19.24
C LEU A 346 -14.19 7.61 -18.59
N ARG A 347 -14.71 8.30 -17.58
CA ARG A 347 -13.84 8.84 -16.53
C ARG A 347 -12.95 7.66 -16.12
N PRO A 348 -11.61 7.77 -16.23
CA PRO A 348 -10.75 6.82 -15.56
C PRO A 348 -11.21 6.82 -14.11
N ASP A 349 -11.55 5.65 -13.60
CA ASP A 349 -11.74 5.48 -12.16
C ASP A 349 -10.54 6.15 -11.47
N GLU A 350 -10.81 6.98 -10.46
CA GLU A 350 -9.82 7.78 -9.72
C GLU A 350 -8.67 6.90 -9.15
N SER A 351 -8.81 5.57 -9.21
CA SER A 351 -7.86 4.55 -8.78
C SER A 351 -6.54 4.48 -9.56
N VAL A 352 -6.46 4.94 -10.82
CA VAL A 352 -5.19 4.83 -11.60
C VAL A 352 -4.29 6.05 -11.42
N HIS A 353 -4.84 7.24 -11.14
CA HIS A 353 -4.06 8.38 -10.66
C HIS A 353 -3.71 8.25 -9.17
N ALA A 354 -4.53 7.57 -8.38
CA ALA A 354 -4.25 7.30 -6.96
C ALA A 354 -3.22 6.18 -6.73
N ALA A 355 -2.91 5.37 -7.75
CA ALA A 355 -2.04 4.19 -7.62
C ALA A 355 -0.57 4.49 -7.28
N PHE A 356 -0.17 5.77 -7.26
CA PHE A 356 1.16 6.22 -6.85
C PHE A 356 1.10 7.45 -5.94
N SER A 357 0.07 7.57 -5.08
CA SER A 357 0.08 8.61 -4.05
C SER A 357 1.03 8.25 -2.92
N PHE A 358 2.33 8.48 -3.14
CA PHE A 358 3.28 8.66 -2.06
C PHE A 358 2.88 9.94 -1.32
N ASP A 359 2.54 9.84 -0.04
CA ASP A 359 2.19 10.99 0.81
C ASP A 359 3.47 11.76 1.21
N LEU A 360 4.10 12.40 0.21
CA LEU A 360 5.23 13.34 0.28
C LEU A 360 5.10 14.31 -0.93
N PRO A 361 5.59 15.57 -0.84
CA PRO A 361 5.13 16.69 -1.67
C PRO A 361 5.26 16.44 -3.19
N ASP A 362 4.10 16.46 -3.87
CA ASP A 362 3.83 16.62 -5.30
C ASP A 362 4.94 16.16 -6.26
N ILE A 363 5.00 14.85 -6.53
CA ILE A 363 5.66 14.30 -7.72
C ILE A 363 4.59 13.73 -8.65
N GLU A 364 4.20 14.48 -9.67
CA GLU A 364 3.39 13.95 -10.79
C GLU A 364 4.21 12.94 -11.59
N ILE A 365 3.85 11.66 -11.50
CA ILE A 365 4.39 10.61 -12.38
C ILE A 365 3.58 10.63 -13.69
N PRO A 366 4.21 10.76 -14.87
CA PRO A 366 3.51 10.72 -16.15
C PRO A 366 2.75 9.41 -16.38
N ASN A 367 1.58 9.48 -17.02
CA ASN A 367 0.72 8.32 -17.27
C ASN A 367 1.45 7.22 -18.09
N PRO A 368 1.68 6.02 -17.53
CA PRO A 368 2.40 4.93 -18.20
C PRO A 368 1.75 4.50 -19.53
N LEU A 369 0.43 4.64 -19.67
CA LEU A 369 -0.30 4.28 -20.88
C LEU A 369 0.02 5.22 -22.04
N GLU A 370 0.21 6.52 -21.78
CA GLU A 370 0.52 7.49 -22.83
C GLU A 370 1.92 7.27 -23.43
N TRP A 371 2.84 6.75 -22.63
CA TRP A 371 4.22 6.44 -23.03
C TRP A 371 4.31 5.19 -23.91
N ILE A 372 3.60 4.13 -23.55
CA ILE A 372 3.58 2.86 -24.29
C ILE A 372 2.86 3.03 -25.63
N CYS A 373 1.81 3.86 -25.69
CA CYS A 373 1.12 4.22 -26.92
C CYS A 373 2.06 4.87 -27.96
N ARG A 374 3.05 5.67 -27.55
CA ARG A 374 4.00 6.32 -28.47
C ARG A 374 4.95 5.31 -29.12
N SER A 375 5.42 4.33 -28.35
CA SER A 375 6.33 3.28 -28.87
C SER A 375 5.62 2.31 -29.81
N ILE A 376 4.36 1.95 -29.52
CA ILE A 376 3.51 1.14 -30.42
C ILE A 376 3.21 1.91 -31.72
N SER A 377 3.01 3.23 -31.66
CA SER A 377 2.83 4.07 -32.85
C SER A 377 4.02 4.01 -33.81
N LYS A 378 5.26 3.97 -33.31
CA LYS A 378 6.47 3.87 -34.15
C LYS A 378 6.54 2.55 -34.91
N VAL A 379 6.11 1.44 -34.29
CA VAL A 379 6.00 0.13 -34.95
C VAL A 379 4.93 0.16 -36.05
N ASN A 380 3.79 0.80 -35.78
CA ASN A 380 2.72 0.97 -36.75
C ASN A 380 3.11 1.80 -37.98
N ASP A 381 3.94 2.83 -37.80
CA ASP A 381 4.45 3.64 -38.90
C ASP A 381 5.31 2.82 -39.86
N ALA A 382 6.13 1.89 -39.34
CA ALA A 382 6.94 0.98 -40.15
C ALA A 382 6.08 0.01 -40.97
N PHE A 383 5.02 -0.57 -40.37
CA PHE A 383 4.05 -1.43 -41.07
C PHE A 383 3.26 -0.67 -42.15
N THR A 384 2.87 0.56 -41.86
CA THR A 384 2.14 1.43 -42.81
C THR A 384 3.01 1.76 -44.02
N ASN A 385 4.29 2.05 -43.81
CA ASN A 385 5.25 2.31 -44.89
C ASN A 385 5.42 1.10 -45.83
N LEU A 386 5.46 -0.12 -45.27
CA LEU A 386 5.53 -1.35 -46.05
C LEU A 386 4.24 -1.60 -46.84
N THR A 387 3.07 -1.41 -46.22
CA THR A 387 1.77 -1.53 -46.88
C THR A 387 1.67 -0.60 -48.09
N ASN A 388 2.15 0.64 -47.96
CA ASN A 388 2.18 1.61 -49.05
C ASN A 388 3.05 1.14 -50.23
N LYS A 389 4.24 0.57 -49.95
CA LYS A 389 5.11 0.03 -51.00
C LYS A 389 4.51 -1.19 -51.72
N ILE A 390 3.80 -2.06 -51.00
CA ILE A 390 3.08 -3.19 -51.59
C ILE A 390 1.92 -2.68 -52.48
N ALA A 391 1.24 -1.62 -52.05
CA ALA A 391 0.18 -0.99 -52.85
C ALA A 391 0.73 -0.34 -54.13
N ASP A 392 1.88 0.33 -54.06
CA ASP A 392 2.58 0.89 -55.23
C ASP A 392 2.95 -0.22 -56.23
N LEU A 393 3.51 -1.33 -55.74
CA LEU A 393 3.87 -2.48 -56.57
C LEU A 393 2.63 -3.15 -57.21
N ASN A 394 1.51 -3.22 -56.48
CA ASN A 394 0.24 -3.75 -57.01
C ASN A 394 -0.33 -2.85 -58.12
N ALA A 395 -0.15 -1.53 -58.02
CA ALA A 395 -0.53 -0.58 -59.06
C ALA A 395 0.33 -0.77 -60.34
N GLU A 396 1.62 -1.06 -60.19
CA GLU A 396 2.51 -1.39 -61.32
C GLU A 396 2.09 -2.69 -62.03
N VAL A 397 1.75 -3.74 -61.28
CA VAL A 397 1.25 -5.02 -61.85
C VAL A 397 -0.10 -4.83 -62.55
N ALA A 398 -1.02 -4.04 -61.98
CA ALA A 398 -2.31 -3.74 -62.59
C ALA A 398 -2.15 -2.97 -63.92
N HIS A 399 -1.21 -2.02 -63.97
CA HIS A 399 -0.89 -1.27 -65.18
C HIS A 399 -0.34 -2.19 -66.29
N ALA A 400 0.57 -3.10 -65.95
CA ALA A 400 1.09 -4.12 -66.85
C ALA A 400 -0.02 -5.03 -67.44
N GLN A 401 -0.96 -5.48 -66.60
CA GLN A 401 -2.09 -6.30 -67.05
C GLN A 401 -3.04 -5.57 -68.00
N ALA A 402 -3.32 -4.29 -67.73
CA ALA A 402 -4.16 -3.46 -68.59
C ALA A 402 -3.54 -3.29 -69.99
N GLN A 403 -2.22 -3.10 -70.06
CA GLN A 403 -1.48 -3.02 -71.33
C GLN A 403 -1.54 -4.32 -72.12
N LEU A 404 -1.39 -5.47 -71.48
CA LEU A 404 -1.48 -6.79 -72.14
C LEU A 404 -2.89 -7.06 -72.71
N THR A 405 -3.94 -6.77 -71.92
CA THR A 405 -5.34 -7.00 -72.32
C THR A 405 -5.75 -6.11 -73.51
N GLN A 406 -5.30 -4.86 -73.51
CA GLN A 406 -5.58 -3.90 -74.57
C GLN A 406 -4.96 -4.32 -75.92
N ASN A 407 -3.71 -4.80 -75.89
CA ASN A 407 -2.99 -5.21 -77.10
C ASN A 407 -3.54 -6.52 -77.70
N VAL A 408 -3.87 -7.52 -76.85
CA VAL A 408 -4.49 -8.78 -77.30
C VAL A 408 -5.84 -8.54 -77.99
N THR A 409 -6.63 -7.59 -77.47
CA THR A 409 -7.96 -7.26 -78.04
C THR A 409 -7.83 -6.51 -79.36
N ALA A 410 -6.89 -5.57 -79.47
CA ALA A 410 -6.62 -4.83 -80.71
C ALA A 410 -6.16 -5.77 -81.84
N GLU A 411 -5.32 -6.75 -81.51
CA GLU A 411 -4.73 -7.68 -82.46
C GLU A 411 -5.67 -8.82 -82.85
N ALA A 412 -6.48 -9.34 -81.92
CA ALA A 412 -7.55 -10.29 -82.24
C ALA A 412 -8.61 -9.66 -83.17
N ASN A 413 -8.93 -8.39 -82.98
CA ASN A 413 -9.83 -7.64 -83.86
C ASN A 413 -9.21 -7.36 -85.23
N ALA A 414 -7.91 -7.08 -85.30
CA ALA A 414 -7.19 -6.93 -86.57
C ALA A 414 -7.17 -8.25 -87.36
N LEU A 415 -6.82 -9.36 -86.70
CA LEU A 415 -6.83 -10.71 -87.28
C LEU A 415 -8.23 -11.16 -87.73
N ALA A 416 -9.28 -10.84 -86.98
CA ALA A 416 -10.66 -11.15 -87.35
C ALA A 416 -11.15 -10.30 -88.54
N ALA A 417 -10.85 -8.99 -88.54
CA ALA A 417 -11.17 -8.09 -89.65
C ALA A 417 -10.44 -8.52 -90.94
N GLU A 418 -9.21 -8.99 -90.81
CA GLU A 418 -8.40 -9.47 -91.92
C GLU A 418 -8.83 -10.86 -92.42
N ALA A 419 -9.23 -11.78 -91.52
CA ALA A 419 -9.83 -13.05 -91.90
C ALA A 419 -11.15 -12.86 -92.68
N VAL A 420 -11.98 -11.89 -92.29
CA VAL A 420 -13.20 -11.50 -93.01
C VAL A 420 -12.87 -10.91 -94.39
N ALA A 421 -11.88 -10.01 -94.48
CA ALA A 421 -11.41 -9.47 -95.75
C ALA A 421 -10.86 -10.56 -96.70
N LEU A 422 -10.16 -11.57 -96.16
CA LEU A 422 -9.64 -12.70 -96.92
C LEU A 422 -10.73 -13.65 -97.43
N GLN A 423 -11.83 -13.80 -96.68
CA GLN A 423 -12.98 -14.62 -97.09
C GLN A 423 -13.78 -13.95 -98.22
N GLU A 424 -13.82 -12.62 -98.26
CA GLU A 424 -14.41 -11.85 -99.36
C GLU A 424 -13.55 -11.87 -100.64
N ILE A 425 -12.22 -11.81 -100.52
CA ILE A 425 -11.30 -11.86 -101.68
C ILE A 425 -11.28 -13.24 -102.36
N ALA A 426 -11.52 -14.32 -101.61
CA ALA A 426 -11.49 -15.69 -102.14
C ALA A 426 -12.61 -16.03 -103.15
N THR A 427 -13.62 -15.16 -103.34
CA THR A 427 -14.79 -15.44 -104.19
C THR A 427 -14.85 -14.68 -105.53
N ARG A 428 -13.87 -13.83 -105.88
CA ARG A 428 -13.83 -13.16 -107.20
C ARG A 428 -12.42 -13.19 -107.83
N GLU A 429 -12.35 -13.63 -109.08
CA GLU A 429 -11.17 -13.97 -109.89
C GLU A 429 -9.89 -13.12 -109.70
N THR A 430 -8.87 -13.71 -109.07
CA THR A 430 -7.48 -13.90 -109.55
C THR A 430 -6.70 -14.54 -108.40
N THR A 431 -6.55 -15.87 -108.43
CA THR A 431 -6.00 -16.69 -107.34
C THR A 431 -4.68 -16.13 -106.77
N LEU A 432 -3.81 -15.58 -107.63
CA LEU A 432 -2.51 -15.03 -107.22
C LEU A 432 -2.61 -13.72 -106.41
N ALA A 433 -3.56 -12.82 -106.70
CA ALA A 433 -3.71 -11.56 -105.98
C ALA A 433 -4.32 -11.79 -104.58
N GLY A 434 -5.31 -12.68 -104.48
CA GLY A 434 -5.87 -13.12 -103.21
C GLY A 434 -4.87 -13.87 -102.33
N LEU A 435 -3.98 -14.68 -102.92
CA LEU A 435 -2.88 -15.32 -102.19
C LEU A 435 -1.84 -14.32 -101.68
N ARG A 436 -1.49 -13.29 -102.45
CA ARG A 436 -0.57 -12.22 -102.00
C ARG A 436 -1.18 -11.42 -100.84
N ALA A 437 -2.47 -11.12 -100.91
CA ALA A 437 -3.20 -10.51 -99.79
C ALA A 437 -3.24 -11.42 -98.56
N SER A 438 -3.50 -12.73 -98.74
CA SER A 438 -3.47 -13.72 -97.64
C SER A 438 -2.10 -13.89 -97.01
N LYS A 439 -1.03 -13.77 -97.79
CA LYS A 439 0.35 -13.79 -97.28
C LYS A 439 0.67 -12.51 -96.53
N ALA A 440 0.36 -11.34 -97.09
CA ALA A 440 0.59 -10.05 -96.43
C ALA A 440 -0.16 -9.97 -95.09
N ALA A 441 -1.38 -10.49 -95.06
CA ALA A 441 -2.17 -10.65 -93.85
C ALA A 441 -1.53 -11.60 -92.83
N ALA A 442 -1.06 -12.76 -93.27
CA ALA A 442 -0.37 -13.69 -92.38
C ALA A 442 0.98 -13.13 -91.89
N ASP A 443 1.70 -12.35 -92.70
CA ASP A 443 2.93 -11.64 -92.32
C ASP A 443 2.63 -10.53 -91.27
N ALA A 444 1.53 -9.79 -91.43
CA ALA A 444 1.08 -8.77 -90.47
C ALA A 444 0.62 -9.39 -89.15
N ALA A 445 -0.19 -10.45 -89.21
CA ALA A 445 -0.60 -11.25 -88.06
C ALA A 445 0.59 -11.87 -87.30
N PHE A 446 1.61 -12.31 -88.02
CA PHE A 446 2.83 -12.84 -87.46
C PHE A 446 3.65 -11.76 -86.74
N ALA A 447 3.84 -10.61 -87.38
CA ALA A 447 4.56 -9.47 -86.79
C ALA A 447 3.87 -8.99 -85.50
N GLY A 448 2.54 -8.95 -85.51
CA GLY A 448 1.75 -8.66 -84.32
C GLY A 448 1.90 -9.71 -83.21
N ALA A 449 1.74 -11.00 -83.53
CA ALA A 449 1.92 -12.08 -82.57
C ALA A 449 3.34 -12.09 -81.95
N GLN A 450 4.36 -11.68 -82.72
CA GLN A 450 5.74 -11.54 -82.25
C GLN A 450 5.91 -10.37 -81.27
N GLU A 451 5.29 -9.22 -81.54
CA GLU A 451 5.31 -8.04 -80.66
C GLU A 451 4.56 -8.30 -79.35
N THR A 452 3.38 -8.93 -79.43
CA THR A 452 2.58 -9.28 -78.25
C THR A 452 3.23 -10.37 -77.40
N LEU A 453 3.90 -11.36 -78.01
CA LEU A 453 4.66 -12.36 -77.28
C LEU A 453 5.89 -11.77 -76.59
N ALA A 454 6.60 -10.85 -77.25
CA ALA A 454 7.73 -10.14 -76.65
C ALA A 454 7.30 -9.28 -75.44
N LEU A 455 6.12 -8.64 -75.53
CA LEU A 455 5.52 -7.93 -74.41
C LEU A 455 5.15 -8.88 -73.26
N ALA A 456 4.54 -10.03 -73.57
CA ALA A 456 4.20 -11.04 -72.55
C ALA A 456 5.45 -11.60 -71.84
N GLU A 457 6.56 -11.81 -72.56
CA GLU A 457 7.85 -12.21 -71.98
C GLU A 457 8.46 -11.14 -71.07
N ASP A 458 8.36 -9.87 -71.45
CA ASP A 458 8.86 -8.74 -70.64
C ASP A 458 8.03 -8.57 -69.36
N LEU A 459 6.70 -8.61 -69.48
CA LEU A 459 5.79 -8.50 -68.33
C LEU A 459 5.91 -9.68 -67.36
N THR A 460 6.08 -10.91 -67.86
CA THR A 460 6.32 -12.09 -67.01
C THR A 460 7.63 -11.96 -66.22
N ARG A 461 8.66 -11.38 -66.85
CA ARG A 461 9.95 -11.10 -66.21
C ARG A 461 9.85 -10.02 -65.13
N GLN A 462 9.11 -8.95 -65.40
CA GLN A 462 8.83 -7.90 -64.40
C GLN A 462 8.06 -8.48 -63.20
N ALA A 463 7.03 -9.30 -63.46
CA ALA A 463 6.27 -9.99 -62.41
C ALA A 463 7.15 -10.94 -61.57
N ARG A 464 8.11 -11.63 -62.19
CA ARG A 464 9.09 -12.46 -61.47
C ARG A 464 10.01 -11.63 -60.58
N GLN A 465 10.51 -10.50 -61.08
CA GLN A 465 11.34 -9.59 -60.27
C GLN A 465 10.57 -9.01 -59.08
N ALA A 466 9.27 -8.73 -59.26
CA ALA A 466 8.38 -8.32 -58.18
C ALA A 466 8.23 -9.43 -57.12
N VAL A 467 7.97 -10.68 -57.52
CA VAL A 467 7.90 -11.82 -56.58
C VAL A 467 9.23 -12.05 -55.86
N GLU A 468 10.38 -11.98 -56.54
CA GLU A 468 11.70 -12.12 -55.91
C GLU A 468 12.02 -10.99 -54.92
N THR A 469 11.47 -9.79 -55.16
CA THR A 469 11.61 -8.65 -54.24
C THR A 469 10.75 -8.85 -53.00
N LEU A 470 9.48 -9.24 -53.19
CA LEU A 470 8.56 -9.56 -52.10
C LEU A 470 9.04 -10.73 -51.24
N GLU A 471 9.61 -11.79 -51.84
CA GLU A 471 10.23 -12.90 -51.09
C GLU A 471 11.38 -12.42 -50.21
N ARG A 472 12.23 -11.51 -50.72
CA ARG A 472 13.37 -10.96 -49.96
C ARG A 472 12.90 -10.02 -48.85
N GLU A 473 11.84 -9.27 -49.08
CA GLU A 473 11.24 -8.40 -48.06
C GLU A 473 10.50 -9.20 -46.99
N ALA A 474 9.80 -10.28 -47.36
CA ALA A 474 9.19 -11.21 -46.41
C ALA A 474 10.25 -11.91 -45.53
N GLU A 475 11.37 -12.35 -46.12
CA GLU A 475 12.50 -12.94 -45.38
C GLU A 475 13.17 -11.92 -44.45
N ASN A 476 13.38 -10.67 -44.90
CA ASN A 476 13.90 -9.60 -44.05
C ASN A 476 12.94 -9.27 -42.89
N LEU A 477 11.63 -9.29 -43.14
CA LEU A 477 10.61 -9.11 -42.11
C LEU A 477 10.61 -10.30 -41.13
N ARG A 478 10.82 -11.53 -41.62
CA ARG A 478 10.99 -12.72 -40.80
C ARG A 478 12.21 -12.61 -39.90
N GLU A 479 13.36 -12.15 -40.41
CA GLU A 479 14.56 -11.87 -39.61
C GLU A 479 14.30 -10.79 -38.54
N GLN A 480 13.56 -9.72 -38.87
CA GLN A 480 13.15 -8.70 -37.89
C GLN A 480 12.14 -9.23 -36.85
N LEU A 481 11.31 -10.21 -37.23
CA LEU A 481 10.38 -10.90 -36.31
C LEU A 481 11.08 -11.94 -35.42
N VAL A 482 12.23 -12.50 -35.83
CA VAL A 482 13.06 -13.34 -34.95
C VAL A 482 13.59 -12.54 -33.76
N ASP A 483 13.77 -11.22 -33.90
CA ASP A 483 14.04 -10.31 -32.78
C ASP A 483 12.86 -10.21 -31.80
N LYS A 484 11.64 -10.61 -32.17
CA LYS A 484 10.53 -10.79 -31.20
C LYS A 484 10.78 -11.94 -30.23
N ALA A 485 11.60 -12.94 -30.55
CA ALA A 485 12.00 -13.95 -29.56
C ALA A 485 12.97 -13.34 -28.53
N ALA A 486 13.79 -12.36 -28.94
CA ALA A 486 14.61 -11.57 -28.02
C ALA A 486 13.74 -10.62 -27.19
N ILE A 487 12.79 -9.89 -27.80
CA ILE A 487 11.81 -9.05 -27.08
C ILE A 487 10.97 -9.88 -26.12
N ARG A 488 10.48 -11.06 -26.54
CA ARG A 488 9.77 -12.01 -25.69
C ARG A 488 10.63 -12.44 -24.50
N LYS A 489 11.88 -12.82 -24.73
CA LYS A 489 12.81 -13.19 -23.66
C LYS A 489 13.08 -12.01 -22.71
N LEU A 490 13.20 -10.80 -23.24
CA LEU A 490 13.39 -9.57 -22.46
C LEU A 490 12.15 -9.24 -21.59
N ILE A 491 10.94 -9.43 -22.13
CA ILE A 491 9.70 -9.25 -21.36
C ILE A 491 9.52 -10.40 -20.35
N GLU A 492 9.82 -11.65 -20.71
CA GLU A 492 9.83 -12.79 -19.76
C GLU A 492 10.80 -12.52 -18.61
N GLN A 493 11.99 -11.98 -18.89
CA GLN A 493 13.00 -11.62 -17.90
C GLN A 493 12.53 -10.42 -17.03
N ALA A 494 11.93 -9.39 -17.62
CA ALA A 494 11.35 -8.26 -16.88
C ALA A 494 10.18 -8.69 -15.98
N VAL A 495 9.33 -9.64 -16.43
CA VAL A 495 8.27 -10.25 -15.62
C VAL A 495 8.87 -11.06 -14.47
N ASP A 496 9.86 -11.92 -14.76
CA ASP A 496 10.51 -12.73 -13.73
C ASP A 496 11.18 -11.85 -12.66
N ASP A 497 11.84 -10.77 -13.06
CA ASP A 497 12.48 -9.86 -12.13
C ASP A 497 11.45 -8.97 -11.37
N ALA A 498 10.35 -8.57 -12.00
CA ALA A 498 9.22 -7.91 -11.31
C ALA A 498 8.59 -8.83 -10.26
N ASN A 499 8.44 -10.12 -10.56
CA ASN A 499 7.98 -11.14 -9.60
C ASN A 499 8.96 -11.26 -8.42
N VAL A 500 10.27 -11.18 -8.68
CA VAL A 500 11.30 -11.20 -7.62
C VAL A 500 11.21 -9.96 -6.72
N LEU A 501 10.94 -8.78 -7.27
CA LEU A 501 10.74 -7.54 -6.50
C LEU A 501 9.45 -7.58 -5.69
N SER A 502 8.33 -7.94 -6.32
CA SER A 502 7.01 -8.12 -5.69
C SER A 502 7.12 -9.10 -4.51
N PHE A 503 7.76 -10.25 -4.73
CA PHE A 503 8.07 -11.20 -3.67
C PHE A 503 8.94 -10.58 -2.56
N PHE A 504 10.02 -9.90 -2.91
CA PHE A 504 10.90 -9.26 -1.93
C PHE A 504 10.15 -8.27 -1.03
N PHE A 505 9.37 -7.35 -1.61
CA PHE A 505 8.64 -6.33 -0.87
C PHE A 505 7.50 -6.93 -0.04
N HIS A 506 6.78 -7.92 -0.56
CA HIS A 506 5.78 -8.66 0.23
C HIS A 506 6.38 -9.29 1.48
N ASN A 507 7.57 -9.86 1.35
CA ASN A 507 8.24 -10.51 2.46
C ASN A 507 8.87 -9.51 3.43
N TRP A 508 9.30 -8.35 2.95
CA TRP A 508 9.67 -7.24 3.82
C TRP A 508 8.46 -6.72 4.58
N SER A 509 7.32 -6.49 3.91
CA SER A 509 6.05 -6.08 4.56
C SER A 509 5.63 -7.07 5.64
N LYS A 510 5.67 -8.37 5.36
CA LYS A 510 5.42 -9.42 6.36
C LYS A 510 6.44 -9.41 7.50
N GLY A 511 7.69 -9.12 7.19
CA GLY A 511 8.76 -8.95 8.17
C GLY A 511 8.49 -7.79 9.13
N ILE A 512 8.08 -6.65 8.58
CA ILE A 512 7.66 -5.46 9.33
C ILE A 512 6.49 -5.82 10.25
N ASP A 513 5.44 -6.44 9.72
CA ASP A 513 4.27 -6.85 10.51
C ASP A 513 4.67 -7.78 11.67
N ARG A 514 5.57 -8.75 11.43
CA ARG A 514 6.11 -9.64 12.48
C ARG A 514 6.93 -8.86 13.51
N ALA A 515 7.77 -7.92 13.08
CA ALA A 515 8.59 -7.12 13.98
C ALA A 515 7.76 -6.18 14.84
N GLY A 516 6.69 -5.57 14.30
CA GLY A 516 5.74 -4.78 15.07
C GLY A 516 4.98 -5.61 16.11
N THR A 517 4.57 -6.84 15.76
CA THR A 517 3.97 -7.79 16.72
C THR A 517 4.96 -8.15 17.82
N ALA A 518 6.20 -8.48 17.47
CA ALA A 518 7.27 -8.82 18.42
C ALA A 518 7.64 -7.64 19.35
N TYR A 519 7.46 -6.40 18.88
CA TYR A 519 7.69 -5.21 19.69
C TYR A 519 6.70 -5.14 20.87
N ILE A 520 5.40 -5.37 20.60
CA ILE A 520 4.38 -5.45 21.65
C ILE A 520 4.64 -6.64 22.60
N GLU A 521 5.07 -7.78 22.07
CA GLU A 521 5.43 -8.96 22.88
C GLU A 521 6.65 -8.70 23.78
N THR A 522 7.56 -7.84 23.33
CA THR A 522 8.69 -7.39 24.13
C THR A 522 8.21 -6.57 25.34
N GLY A 523 7.21 -5.70 25.17
CA GLY A 523 6.53 -5.02 26.28
C GLY A 523 5.93 -6.01 27.30
N LEU A 524 5.25 -7.05 26.83
CA LEU A 524 4.74 -8.12 27.69
C LEU A 524 5.85 -8.87 28.43
N GLN A 525 6.94 -9.22 27.75
CA GLN A 525 8.04 -9.95 28.40
C GLN A 525 8.79 -9.07 29.42
N MET A 526 8.93 -7.77 29.10
CA MET A 526 9.49 -6.78 30.01
C MET A 526 8.63 -6.65 31.27
N SER A 527 7.30 -6.55 31.15
CA SER A 527 6.43 -6.47 32.33
C SER A 527 6.53 -7.71 33.21
N LYS A 528 6.56 -8.92 32.61
CA LYS A 528 6.81 -10.17 33.35
C LYS A 528 8.11 -10.13 34.15
N ASN A 529 9.20 -9.67 33.53
CA ASN A 529 10.50 -9.54 34.18
C ASN A 529 10.47 -8.50 35.32
N MET A 530 9.79 -7.37 35.12
CA MET A 530 9.63 -6.33 36.15
C MET A 530 8.85 -6.82 37.37
N LEU A 531 7.82 -7.67 37.19
CA LEU A 531 7.03 -8.21 38.29
C LEU A 531 7.83 -9.14 39.21
N VAL A 532 8.78 -9.88 38.66
CA VAL A 532 9.68 -10.79 39.39
C VAL A 532 11.00 -10.14 39.82
N GLY A 533 11.23 -8.87 39.46
CA GLY A 533 12.43 -8.11 39.82
C GLY A 533 13.69 -8.49 39.03
N ASP A 534 13.55 -8.98 37.79
CA ASP A 534 14.68 -9.29 36.92
C ASP A 534 15.22 -8.04 36.22
N SER A 535 16.50 -7.74 36.45
CA SER A 535 17.20 -6.57 35.93
C SER A 535 17.55 -6.64 34.43
N HIS A 536 17.25 -7.74 33.73
CA HIS A 536 17.50 -7.88 32.27
C HIS A 536 16.39 -7.30 31.38
N ALA A 537 15.35 -6.67 31.94
CA ALA A 537 14.22 -6.18 31.14
C ALA A 537 14.61 -5.17 30.02
N LEU A 538 15.68 -4.39 30.22
CA LEU A 538 16.24 -3.47 29.21
C LEU A 538 16.90 -4.15 28.01
N SER A 539 17.50 -5.34 28.19
CA SER A 539 18.15 -6.03 27.07
C SER A 539 17.14 -6.49 26.03
N LEU A 540 15.86 -6.66 26.42
CA LEU A 540 14.82 -7.20 25.57
C LEU A 540 14.53 -6.32 24.35
N TYR A 541 14.51 -4.99 24.47
CA TYR A 541 14.33 -4.12 23.30
C TYR A 541 15.59 -4.06 22.42
N GLY A 542 16.79 -4.19 23.01
CA GLY A 542 18.04 -4.37 22.25
C GLY A 542 18.10 -5.70 21.50
N GLU A 543 17.60 -6.77 22.12
CA GLU A 543 17.42 -8.10 21.52
C GLU A 543 16.35 -8.06 20.42
N TRP A 544 15.21 -7.40 20.66
CA TRP A 544 14.21 -7.15 19.64
C TRP A 544 14.82 -6.40 18.46
N LEU A 545 15.57 -5.33 18.70
CA LEU A 545 16.21 -4.56 17.62
C LEU A 545 17.15 -5.45 16.82
N SER A 546 17.91 -6.31 17.49
CA SER A 546 18.89 -7.22 16.88
C SER A 546 18.27 -8.40 16.14
N CYS A 547 17.10 -8.88 16.57
CA CYS A 547 16.45 -10.10 16.06
C CYS A 547 15.28 -9.83 15.11
N HIS A 548 14.54 -8.76 15.33
CA HIS A 548 13.30 -8.42 14.64
C HIS A 548 13.34 -7.01 14.05
N GLY A 549 13.79 -6.01 14.82
CA GLY A 549 13.78 -4.60 14.45
C GLY A 549 14.69 -4.25 13.26
N VAL A 550 15.63 -5.12 12.89
CA VAL A 550 16.47 -4.99 11.69
C VAL A 550 15.67 -4.80 10.40
N VAL A 551 14.42 -5.25 10.34
CA VAL A 551 13.52 -4.99 9.19
C VAL A 551 13.19 -3.52 9.01
N PHE A 552 13.20 -2.73 10.08
CA PHE A 552 13.07 -1.27 10.03
C PHE A 552 14.40 -0.57 9.71
N LEU A 553 15.51 -1.31 9.70
CA LEU A 553 16.84 -0.85 9.28
C LEU A 553 17.18 -1.31 7.83
N ALA A 554 16.16 -1.58 7.01
CA ALA A 554 16.27 -2.09 5.64
C ALA A 554 16.81 -3.53 5.50
N VAL A 555 16.50 -4.45 6.42
CA VAL A 555 16.88 -5.88 6.33
C VAL A 555 15.64 -6.80 6.27
N PRO A 556 15.21 -7.33 5.10
CA PRO A 556 14.03 -8.19 4.97
C PRO A 556 14.11 -9.56 5.67
N TYR A 557 12.96 -10.08 6.09
CA TYR A 557 12.81 -11.22 7.01
C TYR A 557 13.23 -12.62 6.49
N GLN A 558 13.16 -12.89 5.19
CA GLN A 558 13.44 -14.26 4.66
C GLN A 558 14.91 -14.63 4.54
N ILE A 559 15.79 -13.72 4.96
CA ILE A 559 17.23 -13.98 5.10
C ILE A 559 17.60 -14.07 6.59
N SER A 560 16.63 -13.91 7.50
CA SER A 560 16.83 -13.95 8.96
C SER A 560 16.29 -15.22 9.65
N GLU A 561 15.87 -16.26 8.90
CA GLU A 561 15.56 -17.58 9.51
C GLU A 561 16.81 -18.26 10.11
N GLY A 562 18.01 -17.72 9.86
CA GLY A 562 19.28 -18.27 10.32
C GLY A 562 20.28 -17.23 10.81
N GLY A 563 19.93 -16.46 11.84
CA GLY A 563 20.92 -15.73 12.64
C GLY A 563 21.30 -14.34 12.15
N CYS A 564 21.63 -13.51 13.14
CA CYS A 564 21.89 -12.08 13.07
C CYS A 564 23.16 -11.76 12.24
N ASP A 565 23.03 -11.47 10.94
CA ASP A 565 24.10 -10.83 10.17
C ASP A 565 23.55 -9.71 9.26
N ILE A 566 23.91 -8.46 9.61
CA ILE A 566 23.15 -7.23 9.31
C ILE A 566 23.62 -6.51 8.02
N LYS A 567 24.76 -6.86 7.43
CA LYS A 567 25.55 -5.88 6.65
C LYS A 567 25.62 -5.98 5.12
N THR A 568 24.81 -6.80 4.45
CA THR A 568 25.04 -7.10 3.01
C THR A 568 23.84 -6.85 2.07
N GLU A 569 22.67 -6.39 2.56
CA GLU A 569 21.41 -6.60 1.81
C GLU A 569 20.85 -5.38 1.06
N LEU A 570 21.07 -4.14 1.52
CA LEU A 570 20.78 -2.93 0.72
C LEU A 570 21.58 -2.95 -0.60
N GLN A 571 22.81 -3.46 -0.56
CA GLN A 571 23.64 -3.71 -1.75
C GLN A 571 23.03 -4.81 -2.64
N LYS A 572 22.40 -5.85 -2.08
CA LYS A 572 21.70 -6.86 -2.89
C LYS A 572 20.39 -6.36 -3.49
N LEU A 573 19.68 -5.45 -2.81
CA LEU A 573 18.55 -4.72 -3.41
C LEU A 573 19.06 -3.88 -4.56
N GLU A 574 20.10 -3.07 -4.36
CA GLU A 574 20.70 -2.23 -5.41
C GLU A 574 21.25 -3.08 -6.57
N GLU A 575 21.87 -4.23 -6.31
CA GLU A 575 22.37 -5.19 -7.30
C GLU A 575 21.24 -5.88 -8.07
N LYS A 576 20.20 -6.41 -7.39
CA LYS A 576 19.02 -7.02 -8.06
C LYS A 576 18.23 -5.99 -8.85
N LEU A 577 18.10 -4.79 -8.31
CA LEU A 577 17.43 -3.69 -8.96
C LEU A 577 18.25 -3.21 -10.17
N SER A 578 19.58 -3.36 -10.15
CA SER A 578 20.50 -3.04 -11.25
C SER A 578 20.72 -4.16 -12.25
N SER A 579 20.44 -5.41 -11.91
CA SER A 579 20.46 -6.53 -12.86
C SER A 579 19.23 -6.59 -13.77
N LEU A 580 18.12 -5.99 -13.35
CA LEU A 580 16.83 -5.92 -14.06
C LEU A 580 16.89 -5.44 -15.52
N LEU A 581 17.92 -4.67 -15.91
CA LEU A 581 17.92 -3.93 -17.18
C LEU A 581 19.26 -3.98 -17.93
N GLN A 582 20.18 -4.89 -17.56
CA GLN A 582 21.48 -4.98 -18.24
C GLN A 582 21.39 -5.45 -19.70
N ASP A 583 20.24 -5.94 -20.15
CA ASP A 583 20.01 -6.31 -21.54
C ASP A 583 19.23 -5.19 -22.29
N VAL A 584 19.94 -4.45 -23.13
CA VAL A 584 19.41 -3.32 -23.92
C VAL A 584 18.26 -3.79 -24.83
N LEU A 585 17.06 -3.25 -24.64
CA LEU A 585 15.96 -3.42 -25.59
C LEU A 585 16.36 -2.85 -26.97
N PRO A 586 16.11 -3.56 -28.10
CA PRO A 586 16.38 -3.03 -29.43
C PRO A 586 15.51 -1.79 -29.73
N GLU A 587 16.03 -0.85 -30.54
CA GLU A 587 15.19 0.22 -31.13
C GLU A 587 13.99 -0.42 -31.85
N PRO A 588 12.74 -0.01 -31.56
CA PRO A 588 12.29 1.27 -31.01
C PRO A 588 11.95 1.33 -29.51
N LEU A 589 12.32 0.32 -28.70
CA LEU A 589 11.96 0.23 -27.27
C LEU A 589 13.00 0.79 -26.29
N ALA A 590 14.09 1.39 -26.78
CA ALA A 590 15.17 1.94 -25.94
C ALA A 590 14.67 3.02 -24.96
N ASP A 591 13.73 3.88 -25.38
CA ASP A 591 13.10 4.91 -24.54
C ASP A 591 12.33 4.30 -23.34
N LEU A 592 11.95 3.00 -23.41
CA LEU A 592 11.24 2.30 -22.34
C LEU A 592 12.17 2.04 -21.13
N VAL A 593 13.43 1.71 -21.41
CA VAL A 593 14.43 1.34 -20.39
C VAL A 593 14.82 2.56 -19.54
N GLU A 594 15.11 3.70 -20.18
CA GLU A 594 15.58 4.91 -19.51
C GLU A 594 14.59 5.42 -18.45
N GLN A 595 13.28 5.28 -18.68
CA GLN A 595 12.27 5.80 -17.75
C GLN A 595 11.92 4.78 -16.65
N ILE A 596 12.07 3.47 -16.89
CA ILE A 596 12.05 2.47 -15.80
C ILE A 596 13.24 2.72 -14.86
N GLU A 597 14.43 3.06 -15.40
CA GLU A 597 15.59 3.42 -14.59
C GLU A 597 15.36 4.70 -13.77
N GLU A 598 14.66 5.69 -14.31
CA GLU A 598 14.33 6.92 -13.58
C GLU A 598 13.33 6.65 -12.44
N LEU A 599 12.26 5.87 -12.69
CA LEU A 599 11.29 5.48 -11.67
C LEU A 599 11.96 4.66 -10.55
N LYS A 600 12.81 3.72 -10.93
CA LYS A 600 13.64 2.93 -10.02
C LYS A 600 14.50 3.82 -9.12
N ALA A 601 15.26 4.76 -9.71
CA ALA A 601 16.15 5.63 -8.96
C ALA A 601 15.38 6.49 -7.94
N ARG A 602 14.19 6.97 -8.31
CA ARG A 602 13.31 7.73 -7.42
C ARG A 602 12.78 6.89 -6.25
N ILE A 603 12.29 5.67 -6.53
CA ILE A 603 11.81 4.73 -5.50
C ILE A 603 12.94 4.38 -4.53
N THR A 604 14.14 4.08 -5.04
CA THR A 604 15.31 3.77 -4.19
C THR A 604 15.70 4.95 -3.31
N ALA A 605 15.79 6.16 -3.87
CA ALA A 605 16.20 7.34 -3.11
C ALA A 605 15.25 7.65 -1.94
N GLU A 606 13.93 7.64 -2.17
CA GLU A 606 12.95 7.91 -1.11
C GLU A 606 12.86 6.79 -0.08
N LEU A 607 12.89 5.53 -0.50
CA LEU A 607 12.87 4.39 0.42
C LEU A 607 14.11 4.39 1.31
N THR A 608 15.30 4.65 0.74
CA THR A 608 16.54 4.79 1.52
C THR A 608 16.41 5.92 2.53
N ARG A 609 15.91 7.08 2.12
CA ARG A 609 15.75 8.24 3.03
C ARG A 609 14.80 7.93 4.19
N VAL A 610 13.60 7.39 3.90
CA VAL A 610 12.60 7.08 4.94
C VAL A 610 13.14 6.03 5.93
N VAL A 611 13.88 5.04 5.44
CA VAL A 611 14.47 4.01 6.30
C VAL A 611 15.65 4.55 7.11
N GLU A 612 16.54 5.34 6.52
CA GLU A 612 17.68 5.94 7.25
C GLU A 612 17.20 6.90 8.34
N ASP A 613 16.26 7.79 8.03
CA ASP A 613 15.67 8.71 9.01
C ASP A 613 14.97 7.93 10.12
N GLY A 614 14.17 6.92 9.76
CA GLY A 614 13.45 6.10 10.73
C GLY A 614 14.35 5.21 11.60
N ALA A 615 15.45 4.72 11.04
CA ALA A 615 16.46 3.96 11.77
C ALA A 615 17.12 4.79 12.88
N LEU A 616 17.42 6.06 12.60
CA LEU A 616 18.00 6.97 13.60
C LEU A 616 17.04 7.21 14.77
N GLU A 617 15.75 7.40 14.49
CA GLU A 617 14.73 7.57 15.55
C GLU A 617 14.61 6.32 16.42
N ILE A 618 14.57 5.12 15.82
CA ILE A 618 14.48 3.85 16.56
C ILE A 618 15.72 3.61 17.41
N ILE A 619 16.92 3.84 16.87
CA ILE A 619 18.17 3.67 17.62
C ILE A 619 18.28 4.72 18.73
N GLY A 620 17.91 5.97 18.44
CA GLY A 620 17.94 7.08 19.39
C GLY A 620 17.06 6.79 20.61
N ALA A 621 15.82 6.37 20.40
CA ALA A 621 14.88 6.04 21.49
C ALA A 621 15.42 4.95 22.43
N LEU A 622 16.16 3.97 21.90
CA LEU A 622 16.72 2.86 22.67
C LEU A 622 18.06 3.17 23.35
N THR A 623 18.70 4.29 22.99
CA THR A 623 20.03 4.68 23.49
C THR A 623 20.05 5.98 24.28
N ASP A 624 18.91 6.65 24.41
CA ASP A 624 18.77 7.90 25.18
C ASP A 624 19.06 7.69 26.68
N GLU A 625 19.91 8.54 27.25
CA GLU A 625 20.34 8.45 28.65
C GLU A 625 19.17 8.70 29.61
N THR A 626 18.22 9.60 29.28
CA THR A 626 17.05 9.90 30.14
C THR A 626 16.11 8.71 30.21
N THR A 627 15.88 8.06 29.07
CA THR A 627 15.15 6.80 28.97
C THR A 627 15.81 5.69 29.79
N GLN A 628 17.13 5.51 29.67
CA GLN A 628 17.86 4.51 30.47
C GLN A 628 17.75 4.79 31.98
N ASP A 629 17.83 6.05 32.36
CA ASP A 629 17.74 6.52 33.75
C ASP A 629 16.36 6.30 34.38
N LEU A 630 15.28 6.43 33.62
CA LEU A 630 13.93 6.08 34.05
C LEU A 630 13.79 4.57 34.25
N ILE A 631 14.27 3.81 33.29
CA ILE A 631 14.09 2.36 33.30
C ILE A 631 14.91 1.73 34.44
N GLU A 632 16.13 2.22 34.68
CA GLU A 632 16.93 1.84 35.84
C GLU A 632 16.19 2.10 37.15
N LEU A 633 15.52 3.26 37.26
CA LEU A 633 14.76 3.63 38.45
C LEU A 633 13.56 2.70 38.70
N LEU A 634 12.84 2.31 37.64
CA LEU A 634 11.67 1.43 37.71
C LEU A 634 12.03 -0.04 38.00
N MET A 635 13.23 -0.46 37.63
CA MET A 635 13.66 -1.87 37.67
C MET A 635 14.41 -2.28 38.94
N ARG A 636 14.86 -1.33 39.77
CA ARG A 636 15.70 -1.61 40.94
C ARG A 636 14.90 -1.90 42.21
N PRO A 637 14.85 -3.15 42.70
CA PRO A 637 14.07 -3.50 43.90
C PRO A 637 14.56 -2.80 45.17
N GLU A 638 15.84 -2.41 45.23
CA GLU A 638 16.42 -1.62 46.32
C GLU A 638 15.77 -0.24 46.50
N ASN A 639 15.14 0.28 45.44
CA ASN A 639 14.40 1.54 45.49
C ASN A 639 13.14 1.45 46.34
N ALA A 640 12.61 0.24 46.61
CA ALA A 640 11.41 0.03 47.43
C ALA A 640 11.69 -0.04 48.95
N SER A 641 12.87 0.36 49.42
CA SER A 641 13.20 0.29 50.85
C SER A 641 12.71 1.51 51.62
N GLU A 642 12.29 1.30 52.88
CA GLU A 642 11.88 2.40 53.78
C GLU A 642 12.97 3.47 53.93
N ALA A 643 14.24 3.05 53.97
CA ALA A 643 15.37 3.97 54.12
C ALA A 643 15.50 4.89 52.90
N HIS A 644 15.38 4.34 51.69
CA HIS A 644 15.51 5.12 50.46
C HIS A 644 14.29 6.02 50.21
N LEU A 645 13.09 5.55 50.57
CA LEU A 645 11.88 6.40 50.59
C LEU A 645 12.08 7.62 51.49
N ASN A 646 12.56 7.43 52.72
CA ASN A 646 12.80 8.56 53.62
C ASN A 646 13.91 9.49 53.13
N GLU A 647 14.97 8.96 52.52
CA GLU A 647 16.04 9.74 51.91
C GLU A 647 15.53 10.64 50.77
N ALA A 648 14.74 10.08 49.85
CA ALA A 648 14.23 10.79 48.69
C ALA A 648 13.31 11.96 49.07
N PHE A 649 12.51 11.79 50.13
CA PHE A 649 11.55 12.80 50.60
C PHE A 649 12.13 13.79 51.63
N ALA A 650 13.31 13.52 52.20
CA ALA A 650 13.99 14.44 53.11
C ALA A 650 14.73 15.59 52.40
N SER A 651 14.86 15.54 51.07
CA SER A 651 15.59 16.53 50.26
C SER A 651 14.75 17.08 49.11
N SER A 652 15.03 18.33 48.72
CA SER A 652 14.54 18.98 47.49
C SER A 652 15.67 19.27 46.49
N GLU A 653 16.86 18.70 46.69
CA GLU A 653 17.96 18.77 45.72
C GLU A 653 17.52 18.14 44.39
N ASP A 654 17.90 18.74 43.26
CA ASP A 654 17.47 18.33 41.91
C ASP A 654 15.96 18.45 41.60
N ALA A 655 15.23 19.25 42.38
CA ALA A 655 13.82 19.59 42.10
C ALA A 655 13.65 20.85 41.23
N ALA A 656 14.64 21.17 40.37
CA ALA A 656 14.74 22.41 39.57
C ALA A 656 14.33 23.73 40.27
N GLY A 657 14.57 23.82 41.59
CA GLY A 657 14.25 24.99 42.39
C GLY A 657 12.82 25.03 42.97
N LYS A 658 12.00 24.01 42.75
CA LYS A 658 10.68 23.88 43.38
C LYS A 658 10.82 23.73 44.90
N PRO A 659 10.10 24.55 45.71
CA PRO A 659 10.09 24.44 47.17
C PRO A 659 9.21 23.27 47.63
N LEU A 660 9.65 22.03 47.35
CA LEU A 660 8.95 20.81 47.75
C LEU A 660 8.80 20.72 49.27
N LEU A 661 7.70 20.11 49.73
CA LEU A 661 7.59 19.70 51.14
C LEU A 661 8.68 18.66 51.47
N LEU A 662 9.21 18.75 52.69
CA LEU A 662 10.29 17.90 53.17
C LEU A 662 9.79 17.01 54.30
N PHE A 663 10.10 15.72 54.21
CA PHE A 663 9.66 14.71 55.14
C PHE A 663 10.86 13.90 55.62
N PRO A 664 11.36 14.14 56.84
CA PRO A 664 12.44 13.33 57.38
C PRO A 664 12.08 11.84 57.52
N ARG A 665 10.78 11.56 57.72
CA ARG A 665 10.20 10.21 57.81
C ARG A 665 8.85 10.15 57.12
N VAL A 666 8.84 10.19 55.78
CA VAL A 666 7.59 10.06 55.01
C VAL A 666 6.95 8.67 55.18
N SER A 667 7.76 7.64 55.45
CA SER A 667 7.27 6.27 55.64
C SER A 667 6.23 6.16 56.76
N ASP A 668 6.37 6.94 57.84
CA ASP A 668 5.39 6.96 58.93
C ASP A 668 4.01 7.41 58.46
N LEU A 669 3.96 8.45 57.62
CA LEU A 669 2.71 9.00 57.07
C LEU A 669 2.06 8.02 56.08
N VAL A 670 2.88 7.44 55.20
CA VAL A 670 2.40 6.46 54.21
C VAL A 670 1.89 5.20 54.89
N VAL A 671 2.59 4.68 55.90
CA VAL A 671 2.16 3.49 56.68
C VAL A 671 0.85 3.75 57.44
N GLU A 672 0.65 4.97 57.94
CA GLU A 672 -0.63 5.39 58.54
C GLU A 672 -1.76 5.36 57.49
N ASP A 673 -1.53 5.93 56.30
CA ASP A 673 -2.53 6.02 55.23
C ASP A 673 -2.94 4.66 54.66
N ILE A 674 -1.99 3.75 54.48
CA ILE A 674 -2.24 2.40 53.94
C ILE A 674 -2.55 1.36 55.03
N ALA A 675 -2.52 1.78 56.29
CA ALA A 675 -2.80 0.98 57.49
C ALA A 675 -2.11 -0.39 57.51
N VAL A 676 -0.78 -0.41 57.41
CA VAL A 676 -0.01 -1.67 57.38
C VAL A 676 -0.21 -2.49 58.66
N ALA A 677 -0.66 -3.73 58.50
CA ALA A 677 -0.77 -4.72 59.56
C ALA A 677 -0.11 -6.04 59.11
N ASN A 678 0.73 -6.64 59.97
CA ASN A 678 1.48 -7.86 59.67
C ASN A 678 2.34 -7.80 58.38
N GLY A 679 2.82 -6.61 58.00
CA GLY A 679 3.67 -6.41 56.83
C GLY A 679 2.93 -6.27 55.51
N THR A 680 1.60 -6.19 55.52
CA THR A 680 0.76 -5.92 54.35
C THR A 680 -0.15 -4.72 54.61
N LEU A 681 -0.44 -3.93 53.58
CA LEU A 681 -1.44 -2.87 53.62
C LEU A 681 -2.86 -3.44 53.73
N ASP A 682 -3.79 -2.65 54.25
CA ASP A 682 -5.22 -2.96 54.30
C ASP A 682 -5.95 -2.25 53.13
N PRO A 683 -6.41 -2.97 52.10
CA PRO A 683 -7.07 -2.36 50.94
C PRO A 683 -8.33 -1.56 51.28
N GLN A 684 -9.01 -1.88 52.39
CA GLN A 684 -10.23 -1.17 52.81
C GLN A 684 -9.93 0.12 53.57
N ALA A 685 -8.74 0.19 54.18
CA ALA A 685 -8.26 1.38 54.88
C ALA A 685 -7.60 2.38 53.93
N PHE A 686 -6.88 1.91 52.90
CA PHE A 686 -6.20 2.78 51.95
C PHE A 686 -7.18 3.46 50.98
N LYS A 687 -7.46 4.75 51.21
CA LYS A 687 -8.53 5.49 50.51
C LYS A 687 -8.28 5.64 49.02
N ALA A 688 -7.05 5.90 48.61
CA ALA A 688 -6.70 6.02 47.19
C ALA A 688 -6.96 4.71 46.44
N LEU A 689 -6.52 3.57 47.00
CA LEU A 689 -6.77 2.25 46.43
C LEU A 689 -8.28 1.91 46.37
N LYS A 690 -9.02 2.16 47.45
CA LYS A 690 -10.47 1.94 47.48
C LYS A 690 -11.22 2.76 46.43
N HIS A 691 -10.85 4.03 46.24
CA HIS A 691 -11.46 4.88 45.22
C HIS A 691 -11.05 4.48 43.80
N ALA A 692 -9.79 4.09 43.59
CA ALA A 692 -9.31 3.53 42.32
C ALA A 692 -10.14 2.31 41.91
N ILE A 693 -10.33 1.33 42.80
CA ILE A 693 -11.18 0.14 42.56
C ILE A 693 -12.62 0.56 42.22
N THR A 694 -13.17 1.53 42.95
CA THR A 694 -14.54 2.00 42.72
C THR A 694 -14.70 2.66 41.35
N PHE A 695 -13.72 3.46 40.93
CA PHE A 695 -13.77 4.15 39.64
C PHE A 695 -13.47 3.21 38.47
N ALA A 696 -12.58 2.24 38.68
CA ALA A 696 -12.34 1.11 37.79
C ALA A 696 -13.61 0.30 37.51
N LYS A 697 -14.39 -0.05 38.54
CA LYS A 697 -15.71 -0.68 38.36
C LYS A 697 -16.67 0.21 37.57
N LEU A 698 -16.68 1.51 37.86
CA LEU A 698 -17.55 2.48 37.18
C LEU A 698 -17.21 2.62 35.69
N SER A 699 -15.93 2.49 35.32
CA SER A 699 -15.47 2.65 33.93
C SER A 699 -15.90 1.52 32.99
N LEU A 700 -16.31 0.37 33.54
CA LEU A 700 -16.83 -0.80 32.80
C LEU A 700 -18.34 -0.76 32.55
N LEU A 701 -19.07 0.17 33.17
CA LEU A 701 -20.51 0.28 32.99
C LEU A 701 -20.87 0.91 31.65
N ASP A 702 -21.84 0.30 30.97
CA ASP A 702 -22.46 0.88 29.78
C ASP A 702 -23.47 2.00 30.16
N PRO A 703 -23.98 2.77 29.18
CA PRO A 703 -24.92 3.85 29.47
C PRO A 703 -26.19 3.36 30.17
N ALA A 704 -26.65 2.14 29.90
CA ALA A 704 -27.83 1.58 30.54
C ALA A 704 -27.61 1.32 32.04
N ALA A 705 -26.49 0.71 32.40
CA ALA A 705 -26.10 0.46 33.79
C ALA A 705 -25.82 1.77 34.54
N LEU A 706 -25.20 2.77 33.90
CA LEU A 706 -24.99 4.10 34.49
C LEU A 706 -26.32 4.81 34.79
N ARG A 707 -27.31 4.77 33.89
CA ARG A 707 -28.65 5.30 34.16
C ARG A 707 -29.32 4.57 35.32
N ALA A 708 -29.17 3.25 35.41
CA ALA A 708 -29.67 2.48 36.55
C ALA A 708 -29.03 2.94 37.87
N LEU A 709 -27.71 3.13 37.90
CA LEU A 709 -26.97 3.68 39.05
C LEU A 709 -27.49 5.07 39.44
N LEU A 710 -27.70 5.96 38.46
CA LEU A 710 -28.23 7.30 38.73
C LEU A 710 -29.64 7.25 39.33
N ARG A 711 -30.54 6.44 38.76
CA ARG A 711 -31.91 6.27 39.27
C ARG A 711 -31.91 5.71 40.68
N ASP A 712 -31.04 4.74 40.96
CA ASP A 712 -30.91 4.13 42.27
C ASP A 712 -30.34 5.08 43.32
N ALA A 713 -29.37 5.92 42.94
CA ALA A 713 -28.72 6.87 43.84
C ALA A 713 -29.55 8.14 44.08
N THR A 714 -30.32 8.59 43.08
CA THR A 714 -31.08 9.87 43.11
C THR A 714 -32.59 9.69 43.30
N GLY A 715 -33.14 8.52 42.99
CA GLY A 715 -34.58 8.28 42.94
C GLY A 715 -35.30 8.96 41.76
N SER A 716 -34.57 9.41 40.73
CA SER A 716 -35.13 10.18 39.60
C SER A 716 -34.57 9.73 38.24
N GLU A 717 -35.45 9.72 37.23
CA GLU A 717 -35.11 9.47 35.82
C GLU A 717 -34.66 10.74 35.06
N GLN A 718 -34.71 11.91 35.71
CA GLN A 718 -34.41 13.20 35.05
C GLN A 718 -32.98 13.30 34.48
N TRP A 719 -32.08 12.41 34.93
CA TRP A 719 -30.68 12.38 34.55
C TRP A 719 -30.36 11.37 33.45
N ASP A 720 -31.35 10.63 32.97
CA ASP A 720 -31.15 9.56 31.98
C ASP A 720 -30.51 10.08 30.69
N SER A 721 -30.79 11.32 30.30
CA SER A 721 -30.23 11.93 29.08
C SER A 721 -28.73 12.23 29.17
N LEU A 722 -28.11 12.15 30.35
CA LEU A 722 -26.66 12.37 30.49
C LEU A 722 -25.83 11.25 29.87
N TYR A 723 -26.39 10.04 29.80
CA TYR A 723 -25.70 8.86 29.27
C TYR A 723 -26.53 8.28 28.12
N PRO A 724 -26.41 8.83 26.90
CA PRO A 724 -27.11 8.32 25.73
C PRO A 724 -26.56 6.95 25.32
N ASP A 725 -27.41 6.13 24.70
CA ASP A 725 -27.02 4.81 24.19
C ASP A 725 -25.91 4.94 23.14
N THR A 726 -24.69 4.60 23.57
CA THR A 726 -23.47 4.71 22.79
C THR A 726 -22.75 3.37 22.85
N PRO A 727 -22.52 2.69 21.73
CA PRO A 727 -21.74 1.45 21.70
C PRO A 727 -20.32 1.71 22.22
N ARG A 728 -19.74 0.75 22.94
CA ARG A 728 -18.37 0.83 23.48
C ARG A 728 -18.10 2.14 24.21
N TYR A 729 -18.96 2.45 25.17
CA TYR A 729 -18.84 3.62 26.03
C TYR A 729 -18.04 3.29 27.30
N SER A 730 -17.32 4.29 27.80
CA SER A 730 -16.82 4.35 29.17
C SER A 730 -17.06 5.75 29.73
N ILE A 731 -17.30 5.85 31.04
CA ILE A 731 -17.48 7.15 31.72
C ILE A 731 -16.23 8.04 31.66
N LEU A 732 -15.06 7.47 31.32
CA LEU A 732 -13.80 8.21 31.18
C LEU A 732 -13.74 9.04 29.89
N PHE A 733 -14.50 8.65 28.85
CA PHE A 733 -14.47 9.32 27.56
C PHE A 733 -15.07 10.72 27.66
N GLY A 734 -14.29 11.74 27.34
CA GLY A 734 -14.64 13.13 27.55
C GLY A 734 -14.59 13.58 29.01
N ALA A 735 -14.06 12.77 29.94
CA ALA A 735 -13.88 13.13 31.35
C ALA A 735 -12.43 13.40 31.74
N LEU A 736 -11.47 12.61 31.24
CA LEU A 736 -10.04 12.71 31.59
C LEU A 736 -9.20 13.30 30.44
N ARG A 737 -8.41 14.35 30.69
CA ARG A 737 -7.43 14.87 29.71
C ARG A 737 -6.06 14.22 29.87
N SER A 738 -5.61 14.10 31.11
CA SER A 738 -4.34 13.50 31.51
C SER A 738 -4.60 12.65 32.75
N ILE A 739 -4.00 11.46 32.81
CA ILE A 739 -4.03 10.63 34.02
C ILE A 739 -2.87 10.92 34.97
N ASP A 740 -1.79 11.60 34.56
CA ASP A 740 -0.71 12.00 35.49
C ASP A 740 -1.10 13.10 36.48
N GLY A 741 -2.16 13.83 36.14
CA GLY A 741 -2.66 14.96 36.91
C GLY A 741 -3.14 14.60 38.32
N ASN A 742 -3.62 15.60 39.06
CA ASN A 742 -4.37 15.36 40.29
C ASN A 742 -5.82 15.87 40.14
N HIS A 743 -6.76 15.25 40.85
CA HIS A 743 -8.18 15.58 40.87
C HIS A 743 -8.82 15.60 39.47
N GLN A 744 -8.51 14.61 38.63
CA GLN A 744 -8.88 14.55 37.20
C GLN A 744 -10.40 14.44 36.95
N TRP A 745 -11.21 14.19 37.98
CA TRP A 745 -12.67 14.23 37.91
C TRP A 745 -13.26 15.65 37.73
N GLN A 746 -12.43 16.69 37.83
CA GLN A 746 -12.79 18.08 37.53
C GLN A 746 -11.81 18.70 36.54
N ALA A 747 -12.19 19.85 35.96
CA ALA A 747 -11.38 20.48 34.91
C ALA A 747 -9.96 20.80 35.40
N PHE A 748 -9.83 21.41 36.57
CA PHE A 748 -8.54 21.82 37.11
C PHE A 748 -8.17 21.01 38.36
N GLY A 749 -6.98 20.42 38.37
CA GLY A 749 -6.39 19.79 39.55
C GLY A 749 -6.03 20.80 40.62
N LEU A 750 -5.84 20.44 41.89
CA LEU A 750 -5.50 21.41 42.94
C LEU A 750 -4.01 21.80 42.90
N PRO A 751 -3.62 23.05 43.23
CA PRO A 751 -2.21 23.45 43.25
C PRO A 751 -1.44 22.74 44.39
N TYR A 752 -0.19 22.34 44.18
CA TYR A 752 0.56 21.59 45.18
C TYR A 752 1.02 22.49 46.35
N PRO A 753 0.89 22.05 47.61
CA PRO A 753 1.43 22.78 48.75
C PRO A 753 2.95 22.88 48.66
N ARG A 754 3.51 24.01 49.08
CA ARG A 754 4.94 24.32 48.98
C ARG A 754 5.51 24.75 50.31
N LEU A 755 6.78 24.45 50.54
CA LEU A 755 7.48 24.83 51.76
C LEU A 755 7.70 26.35 51.79
N GLY A 756 7.11 27.02 52.79
CA GLY A 756 7.33 28.44 53.07
C GLY A 756 6.90 29.41 51.95
N THR A 757 6.11 28.95 50.99
CA THR A 757 5.64 29.73 49.82
C THR A 757 4.19 29.37 49.47
N ALA A 758 3.58 30.12 48.55
CA ALA A 758 2.24 29.81 48.06
C ALA A 758 2.19 28.48 47.29
N ALA A 759 1.03 27.84 47.26
CA ALA A 759 0.82 26.61 46.49
C ALA A 759 1.01 26.85 44.99
N GLN A 760 1.61 25.90 44.28
CA GLN A 760 1.96 26.03 42.86
C GLN A 760 1.67 24.75 42.05
N PRO A 761 1.38 24.85 40.75
CA PRO A 761 1.28 26.09 39.97
C PRO A 761 0.03 26.91 40.31
N GLU A 762 0.20 28.23 40.43
CA GLU A 762 -0.93 29.14 40.72
C GLU A 762 -1.89 29.22 39.54
N ASP A 763 -1.36 29.21 38.31
CA ASP A 763 -2.13 29.23 37.07
C ASP A 763 -2.94 27.92 36.92
N PRO A 764 -4.28 27.97 36.95
CA PRO A 764 -5.13 26.80 36.75
C PRO A 764 -4.90 26.09 35.41
N MET A 765 -4.46 26.79 34.36
CA MET A 765 -4.25 26.18 33.05
C MET A 765 -3.07 25.20 33.03
N LEU A 766 -2.08 25.40 33.90
CA LEU A 766 -0.98 24.46 34.08
C LEU A 766 -1.39 23.19 34.84
N ARG A 767 -2.64 23.15 35.32
CA ARG A 767 -3.23 22.02 36.05
C ARG A 767 -4.59 21.62 35.45
N HIS A 768 -4.76 21.78 34.13
CA HIS A 768 -5.98 21.40 33.40
C HIS A 768 -5.97 19.92 32.99
N TYR A 769 -6.15 19.03 33.98
CA TYR A 769 -5.99 17.59 33.81
C TYR A 769 -7.29 16.81 33.54
N GLY A 770 -8.44 17.38 33.87
CA GLY A 770 -9.75 16.82 33.52
C GLY A 770 -10.49 17.71 32.53
N TYR A 771 -11.61 17.23 32.00
CA TYR A 771 -12.53 18.09 31.27
C TYR A 771 -13.59 18.69 32.20
N GLY A 772 -14.16 19.83 31.80
CA GLY A 772 -15.37 20.39 32.40
C GLY A 772 -16.12 21.33 31.46
N GLU A 773 -17.03 22.14 32.01
CA GLU A 773 -17.86 23.06 31.22
C GLU A 773 -17.05 24.06 30.38
N VAL A 774 -15.83 24.40 30.82
CA VAL A 774 -14.88 25.24 30.05
C VAL A 774 -14.45 24.62 28.72
N ASP A 775 -14.54 23.30 28.60
CA ASP A 775 -14.15 22.53 27.41
C ASP A 775 -15.35 22.24 26.48
N GLY A 776 -16.55 22.64 26.88
CA GLY A 776 -17.81 22.41 26.16
C GLY A 776 -18.89 21.82 27.05
N ALA A 777 -20.15 22.18 26.76
CA ALA A 777 -21.30 21.74 27.52
C ALA A 777 -21.41 20.20 27.56
N GLY A 778 -21.56 19.64 28.76
CA GLY A 778 -21.69 18.20 28.96
C GLY A 778 -20.37 17.41 28.89
N ARG A 779 -19.21 18.09 28.83
CA ARG A 779 -17.89 17.45 29.04
C ARG A 779 -17.54 17.36 30.52
N GLY A 780 -16.58 16.49 30.84
CA GLY A 780 -16.17 16.21 32.21
C GLY A 780 -16.98 15.10 32.85
N LEU A 781 -16.54 14.67 34.04
CA LEU A 781 -17.22 13.64 34.80
C LEU A 781 -18.56 14.18 35.34
N GLN A 782 -19.66 13.87 34.66
CA GLN A 782 -20.97 14.48 34.94
C GLN A 782 -21.47 14.27 36.38
N ILE A 783 -21.17 13.11 36.98
CA ILE A 783 -21.51 12.85 38.38
C ILE A 783 -20.77 13.76 39.37
N PHE A 784 -19.66 14.38 38.97
CA PHE A 784 -18.96 15.39 39.76
C PHE A 784 -19.33 16.82 39.34
N GLN A 785 -19.47 17.09 38.04
CA GLN A 785 -19.73 18.44 37.52
C GLN A 785 -21.09 18.98 37.97
N GLN A 786 -22.13 18.15 37.94
CA GLN A 786 -23.49 18.53 38.34
C GLN A 786 -23.61 18.57 39.88
N PRO A 787 -23.90 19.73 40.51
CA PRO A 787 -23.95 19.82 41.98
C PRO A 787 -24.92 18.80 42.62
N ALA A 788 -26.07 18.57 41.99
CA ALA A 788 -27.06 17.61 42.47
C ALA A 788 -26.58 16.15 42.40
N LEU A 789 -25.77 15.79 41.40
CA LEU A 789 -25.19 14.45 41.28
C LEU A 789 -23.93 14.29 42.13
N ARG A 790 -23.19 15.37 42.37
CA ARG A 790 -22.00 15.36 43.23
C ARG A 790 -22.36 14.83 44.62
N ASP A 791 -23.42 15.39 45.22
CA ASP A 791 -23.87 14.98 46.56
C ASP A 791 -24.62 13.64 46.53
N ALA A 792 -25.44 13.41 45.51
CA ALA A 792 -26.32 12.24 45.47
C ALA A 792 -25.61 10.95 45.00
N VAL A 793 -24.50 11.06 44.26
CA VAL A 793 -23.80 9.96 43.59
C VAL A 793 -22.31 9.99 43.89
N PHE A 794 -21.57 11.02 43.46
CA PHE A 794 -20.10 11.04 43.55
C PHE A 794 -19.61 10.90 45.00
N LEU A 795 -20.10 11.72 45.93
CA LEU A 795 -19.71 11.67 47.34
C LEU A 795 -20.21 10.41 48.07
N LYS A 796 -21.10 9.62 47.48
CA LYS A 796 -21.46 8.29 48.01
C LYS A 796 -20.52 7.20 47.50
N LEU A 797 -20.03 7.33 46.27
CA LEU A 797 -19.03 6.44 45.69
C LEU A 797 -17.65 6.71 46.30
N PHE A 798 -17.33 7.98 46.54
CA PHE A 798 -16.06 8.47 47.07
C PHE A 798 -16.32 9.36 48.30
N PRO A 799 -16.55 8.77 49.48
CA PRO A 799 -16.97 9.54 50.66
C PRO A 799 -15.83 10.19 51.46
N GLU A 800 -14.58 9.80 51.21
CA GLU A 800 -13.44 10.11 52.08
C GLU A 800 -12.39 11.00 51.34
N PRO A 801 -11.64 11.87 52.04
CA PRO A 801 -10.57 12.65 51.40
C PRO A 801 -9.35 11.79 51.04
N LEU A 802 -8.62 12.17 49.99
CA LEU A 802 -7.42 11.46 49.52
C LEU A 802 -6.10 11.96 50.12
N ALA A 803 -6.12 13.10 50.81
CA ALA A 803 -4.89 13.70 51.34
C ALA A 803 -4.19 12.80 52.38
N GLY A 804 -4.95 12.02 53.15
CA GLY A 804 -4.36 11.16 54.18
C GLY A 804 -3.65 11.96 55.28
N ALA A 805 -2.60 11.39 55.85
CA ALA A 805 -1.84 11.90 56.98
C ALA A 805 -1.10 13.21 56.64
N ILE A 806 -0.82 13.49 55.36
CA ILE A 806 -0.22 14.76 54.93
C ILE A 806 -1.09 15.97 55.29
N SER A 807 -2.40 15.79 55.42
CA SER A 807 -3.35 16.87 55.75
C SER A 807 -3.12 17.49 57.13
N ALA A 808 -2.41 16.79 58.02
CA ALA A 808 -2.03 17.29 59.35
C ALA A 808 -0.87 18.30 59.31
N LEU A 809 -0.20 18.47 58.17
CA LEU A 809 0.90 19.41 58.04
C LEU A 809 0.43 20.87 58.13
N PRO A 810 1.23 21.76 58.75
CA PRO A 810 0.91 23.19 58.82
C PRO A 810 0.63 23.84 57.46
N GLU A 811 1.34 23.41 56.41
CA GLU A 811 1.21 23.91 55.04
C GLU A 811 -0.15 23.58 54.41
N LEU A 812 -0.81 22.51 54.85
CA LEU A 812 -2.13 22.08 54.36
C LEU A 812 -3.30 22.52 55.27
N ASN A 813 -3.02 23.20 56.37
CA ASN A 813 -4.05 23.73 57.27
C ASN A 813 -5.02 24.67 56.49
N PRO A 814 -6.34 24.63 56.77
CA PRO A 814 -7.32 25.56 56.20
C PRO A 814 -6.99 27.07 56.25
N GLU A 815 -6.11 27.50 57.16
CA GLU A 815 -5.63 28.88 57.21
C GLU A 815 -4.57 29.20 56.13
N ASN A 816 -3.77 28.21 55.74
CA ASN A 816 -2.59 28.38 54.88
C ASN A 816 -2.80 27.86 53.45
N TYR A 817 -3.64 26.85 53.27
CA TYR A 817 -3.94 26.27 51.97
C TYR A 817 -5.32 26.72 51.47
N LEU A 818 -5.42 27.00 50.16
CA LEU A 818 -6.63 27.58 49.58
C LEU A 818 -7.73 26.55 49.28
N PHE A 819 -7.38 25.27 49.24
CA PHE A 819 -8.31 24.17 48.94
C PHE A 819 -8.19 23.04 49.99
N PRO A 820 -8.36 23.33 51.28
CA PRO A 820 -8.24 22.32 52.33
C PRO A 820 -9.26 21.20 52.15
N THR A 821 -8.83 19.97 52.41
CA THR A 821 -9.70 18.79 52.48
C THR A 821 -10.08 18.50 53.93
N CYS A 822 -11.29 17.99 54.15
CA CYS A 822 -11.78 17.57 55.46
C CYS A 822 -13.00 16.65 55.29
N ASP A 823 -13.46 15.99 56.34
CA ASP A 823 -14.59 15.05 56.28
C ASP A 823 -15.88 15.68 55.71
N SER A 824 -16.12 16.97 55.95
CA SER A 824 -17.29 17.70 55.41
C SER A 824 -17.09 18.26 54.00
N ASN A 825 -15.86 18.29 53.49
CA ASN A 825 -15.52 18.69 52.13
C ASN A 825 -14.33 17.85 51.62
N PRO A 826 -14.56 16.55 51.34
CA PRO A 826 -13.48 15.64 50.98
C PRO A 826 -12.88 15.92 49.60
N PHE A 827 -13.65 16.60 48.72
CA PHE A 827 -13.26 16.93 47.35
C PHE A 827 -13.45 18.44 47.08
N PRO A 828 -12.43 19.27 47.37
CA PRO A 828 -12.48 20.70 47.12
C PRO A 828 -12.68 21.04 45.65
N LEU A 829 -13.41 22.12 45.39
CA LEU A 829 -13.74 22.58 44.04
C LEU A 829 -12.69 23.54 43.51
N ALA A 830 -12.10 23.19 42.38
CA ALA A 830 -11.22 24.06 41.61
C ALA A 830 -11.96 24.85 40.52
N THR A 831 -13.28 24.73 40.46
CA THR A 831 -14.17 25.39 39.50
C THR A 831 -15.37 26.01 40.22
N ASN A 832 -15.76 27.20 39.79
CA ASN A 832 -16.98 27.85 40.23
C ASN A 832 -18.20 27.27 39.48
N ASP A 833 -19.40 27.60 39.93
CA ASP A 833 -20.66 27.14 39.29
C ASP A 833 -20.81 27.58 37.82
N ASP A 834 -20.10 28.64 37.41
CA ASP A 834 -20.07 29.12 36.02
C ASP A 834 -18.97 28.46 35.15
N GLY A 835 -18.28 27.46 35.70
CA GLY A 835 -17.18 26.73 35.07
C GLY A 835 -15.82 27.40 35.17
N THR A 836 -15.75 28.68 35.56
CA THR A 836 -14.45 29.39 35.67
C THR A 836 -13.57 28.80 36.78
N PRO A 837 -12.23 28.91 36.69
CA PRO A 837 -11.35 28.45 37.76
C PRO A 837 -11.67 29.12 39.10
N ALA A 838 -11.81 28.32 40.15
CA ALA A 838 -11.94 28.82 41.52
C ALA A 838 -10.57 29.23 42.07
N SER A 839 -10.51 30.33 42.82
CA SER A 839 -9.29 30.77 43.50
C SER A 839 -9.09 30.12 44.87
N SER A 840 -10.15 29.56 45.47
CA SER A 840 -10.13 28.87 46.76
C SER A 840 -11.44 28.13 47.01
N ASP A 841 -11.39 27.10 47.86
CA ASP A 841 -12.57 26.45 48.43
C ASP A 841 -12.38 26.23 49.94
N LYS A 842 -12.90 27.17 50.73
CA LYS A 842 -12.70 27.22 52.18
C LYS A 842 -13.82 26.57 52.99
N ARG A 843 -14.55 25.60 52.42
CA ARG A 843 -15.62 24.90 53.16
C ARG A 843 -15.15 24.09 54.37
N CYS A 844 -13.83 23.86 54.51
CA CYS A 844 -13.21 23.30 55.71
C CYS A 844 -12.78 24.34 56.76
N ALA A 845 -12.93 25.64 56.48
CA ALA A 845 -12.64 26.67 57.47
C ALA A 845 -13.76 26.73 58.53
N PRO A 846 -13.42 26.86 59.82
CA PRO A 846 -14.37 26.86 60.93
C PRO A 846 -15.36 28.05 60.96
#